data_AF-A0A2L2YLJ9-F1
#
_entry.id   AF-A0A2L2YLJ9-F1
#
_cell.length_a   1.000
_cell.length_b   1.000
_cell.length_c   1.000
_cell.angle_alpha   90.00
_cell.angle_beta   90.00
_cell.angle_gamma   90.00
#
_symmetry.space_group_name_H-M   'P 1'
#
loop_
_entity.id
_entity.type
_entity.pdbx_description
1 polymer ?
#
loop_
_entity_poly.entity_id
_entity_poly.type
_entity_poly.pdbx_seq_one_letter_code
_entity_poly.pdbx_strand_id
1 'polypeptide(L)'
;TKLTLIFITTSGKAIHGEVLLEGKEICRASQCFFCWTFFQQIQCWPSYIAYGIYSILVLFTLVLLIFLKLAHKGHISVIKVIFFQLRNLTRTAKAFLRFFMLGGAVIGTGIRRQFNDFHNYLELQNIPLPPTQASLLVLLCIFPMILADCSTHSLITSDIQNCHTREGVRKCDMFTTAEITLKGLDYEACLWFQDSRKSNLLQLKLRLVSSQCSFSTKRKYFTFPVQERTISQLACPQNYQCAWGEHCVAGKEFEGLTDESLTYPGFNACHPSSVGSGCIIVSRMGCLFYRLFFVPDLLNSYEVRKIIGHRCTYTIAVERARNMSTELLTLQSTAVTSDGIFLEILGSYNQPPLHLSDSLVLRVGDPSEAYLIQSSPQNHPTAGMVGQVQANTSYTKDFIFDKDMVTCNFFETTLRCEKRPDGLQTMISTKENSLPLTRDMHLLAVEKGVLKSNLLSSAPVRVQLHFKNYKISLEHNEICPKITSKDIKSKGCYSCQILSEMYITALSNCQAGTVSVEFQVLQLHTQSLFLETEPREFNIQFLAEKKCYDEKICLVSSNMKHCQLISFCLNEPSLNLIQLNTSYTKSYVQSDSSGTDFFQFLTMPTFTGIFYSLKFIGAVLLIICLFISVCSSCITCFRK
;
A
#
# COMPACT_ATOMS: atom_id res chain seq x y z
N THR A 1 -15.20 -64.16 33.91
CA THR A 1 -14.21 -65.14 33.35
C THR A 1 -14.68 -66.54 33.71
N LYS A 2 -14.58 -67.54 32.80
CA LYS A 2 -15.03 -68.92 33.07
C LYS A 2 -13.90 -69.74 33.70
N LEU A 3 -14.19 -70.42 34.80
CA LEU A 3 -13.24 -71.31 35.47
C LEU A 3 -13.81 -72.73 35.44
N THR A 4 -13.18 -73.60 34.65
CA THR A 4 -13.59 -74.99 34.50
C THR A 4 -12.91 -75.81 35.59
N LEU A 5 -13.70 -76.38 36.50
CA LEU A 5 -13.20 -77.22 37.58
C LEU A 5 -13.47 -78.69 37.23
N ILE A 6 -12.42 -79.49 37.27
CA ILE A 6 -12.50 -80.93 37.03
C ILE A 6 -12.38 -81.61 38.38
N PHE A 7 -13.45 -82.24 38.84
CA PHE A 7 -13.44 -83.02 40.07
C PHE A 7 -13.36 -84.50 39.71
N ILE A 8 -12.37 -85.20 40.24
CA ILE A 8 -12.23 -86.64 40.08
C ILE A 8 -12.84 -87.29 41.33
N THR A 9 -13.91 -88.07 41.15
CA THR A 9 -14.54 -88.77 42.26
C THR A 9 -13.65 -89.91 42.76
N THR A 10 -13.87 -90.39 43.98
CA THR A 10 -13.15 -91.54 44.55
C THR A 10 -13.34 -92.85 43.77
N SER A 11 -14.30 -92.89 42.84
CA SER A 11 -14.51 -93.97 41.86
C SER A 11 -13.76 -93.77 40.54
N GLY A 12 -12.96 -92.72 40.39
CA GLY A 12 -12.11 -92.46 39.22
C GLY A 12 -12.81 -91.79 38.03
N LYS A 13 -14.05 -91.31 38.18
CA LYS A 13 -14.75 -90.58 37.11
C LYS A 13 -14.51 -89.08 37.24
N ALA A 14 -14.04 -88.45 36.16
CA ALA A 14 -13.92 -87.00 36.07
C ALA A 14 -15.28 -86.38 35.75
N ILE A 15 -15.73 -85.47 36.61
CA ILE A 15 -16.93 -84.66 36.42
C ILE A 15 -16.48 -83.22 36.19
N HIS A 16 -16.88 -82.66 35.05
CA HIS A 16 -16.56 -81.28 34.67
C HIS A 16 -17.68 -80.35 35.12
N GLY A 17 -17.35 -79.42 36.01
CA GLY A 17 -18.24 -78.33 36.39
C GLY A 17 -17.70 -77.01 35.84
N GLU A 18 -18.54 -76.27 35.12
CA GLU A 18 -18.26 -74.88 34.78
C GLU A 18 -18.93 -73.97 35.80
N VAL A 19 -18.13 -73.16 36.52
CA VAL A 19 -18.66 -72.09 37.36
C VAL A 19 -18.45 -70.77 36.65
N LEU A 20 -19.55 -70.09 36.35
CA LEU A 20 -19.51 -68.75 35.77
C LEU A 20 -19.29 -67.75 36.91
N LEU A 21 -18.09 -67.17 36.98
CA LEU A 21 -17.81 -66.08 37.91
C LEU A 21 -18.36 -64.78 37.31
N GLU A 22 -19.49 -64.30 37.83
CA GLU A 22 -19.96 -62.93 37.64
C GLU A 22 -18.92 -61.99 38.29
N GLY A 23 -18.12 -61.34 37.44
CA GLY A 23 -17.07 -60.44 37.90
C GLY A 23 -17.68 -59.20 38.53
N LYS A 24 -17.53 -59.03 39.84
CA LYS A 24 -17.56 -57.70 40.44
C LYS A 24 -16.34 -56.93 39.95
N GLU A 25 -16.54 -55.70 39.48
CA GLU A 25 -15.46 -54.83 38.99
C GLU A 25 -14.38 -54.68 40.06
N ILE A 26 -13.15 -55.05 39.71
CA ILE A 26 -12.02 -54.96 40.63
C ILE A 26 -11.52 -53.52 40.62
N CYS A 27 -11.97 -52.73 41.59
CA CYS A 27 -11.47 -51.38 41.82
C CYS A 27 -10.01 -51.46 42.31
N ARG A 28 -9.05 -51.11 41.45
CA ARG A 28 -7.63 -50.99 41.84
C ARG A 28 -7.40 -49.63 42.47
N ALA A 29 -6.73 -49.59 43.63
CA ALA A 29 -6.33 -48.34 44.27
C ALA A 29 -5.33 -47.59 43.36
N SER A 30 -5.81 -46.57 42.67
CA SER A 30 -5.00 -45.62 41.91
C SER A 30 -4.26 -44.68 42.88
N GLN A 31 -2.93 -44.60 42.80
CA GLN A 31 -2.13 -43.65 43.60
C GLN A 31 -2.14 -42.21 43.03
N CYS A 32 -2.88 -41.95 41.96
CA CYS A 32 -2.97 -40.61 41.36
C CYS A 32 -4.42 -40.10 41.38
N PHE A 33 -4.65 -39.02 42.13
CA PHE A 33 -5.98 -38.39 42.30
C PHE A 33 -6.43 -37.54 41.11
N PHE A 34 -5.53 -37.22 40.17
CA PHE A 34 -5.79 -36.38 38.98
C PHE A 34 -5.31 -37.04 37.68
N CYS A 35 -5.44 -38.36 37.57
CA CYS A 35 -5.21 -39.06 36.31
C CYS A 35 -6.52 -39.35 35.59
N TRP A 36 -6.49 -39.37 34.27
CA TRP A 36 -7.64 -39.72 33.43
C TRP A 36 -8.24 -41.08 33.80
N THR A 37 -7.40 -42.03 34.20
CA THR A 37 -7.78 -43.36 34.67
C THR A 37 -8.62 -43.34 35.95
N PHE A 38 -8.46 -42.34 36.82
CA PHE A 38 -9.29 -42.17 38.02
C PHE A 38 -10.72 -41.72 37.65
N PHE A 39 -10.85 -40.82 36.67
CA PHE A 39 -12.13 -40.33 36.18
C PHE A 39 -12.92 -41.38 35.38
N GLN A 40 -12.26 -42.36 34.77
CA GLN A 40 -12.96 -43.44 34.06
C GLN A 40 -13.57 -44.50 35.00
N GLN A 41 -13.19 -44.51 36.29
CA GLN A 41 -13.69 -45.48 37.28
C GLN A 41 -14.63 -44.84 38.30
N ILE A 42 -15.55 -43.97 37.86
CA ILE A 42 -16.52 -43.27 38.73
C ILE A 42 -17.36 -44.23 39.58
N GLN A 43 -17.66 -45.43 39.07
CA GLN A 43 -18.46 -46.44 39.81
C GLN A 43 -17.73 -47.00 41.05
N CYS A 44 -16.40 -46.88 41.08
CA CYS A 44 -15.55 -47.30 42.20
C CYS A 44 -15.33 -46.20 43.25
N TRP A 45 -15.89 -45.01 43.06
CA TRP A 45 -15.66 -43.90 43.99
C TRP A 45 -16.43 -44.09 45.30
N PRO A 46 -15.84 -43.74 46.45
CA PRO A 46 -16.58 -43.68 47.70
C PRO A 46 -17.78 -42.74 47.54
N SER A 47 -18.95 -43.17 48.03
CA SER A 47 -20.22 -42.47 47.79
C SER A 47 -20.16 -40.98 48.13
N TYR A 48 -19.43 -40.61 49.19
CA TYR A 48 -19.27 -39.21 49.61
C TYR A 48 -18.49 -38.34 48.59
N ILE A 49 -17.50 -38.90 47.89
CA ILE A 49 -16.75 -38.19 46.84
C ILE A 49 -17.62 -38.01 45.60
N ALA A 50 -18.35 -39.07 45.21
CA ALA A 50 -19.29 -39.00 44.10
C ALA A 50 -20.37 -37.94 44.37
N TYR A 51 -21.00 -37.94 45.55
CA TYR A 51 -21.98 -36.93 45.93
C TYR A 51 -21.38 -35.51 45.94
N GLY A 52 -20.16 -35.33 46.46
CA GLY A 52 -19.48 -34.03 46.45
C GLY A 52 -19.27 -33.49 45.03
N ILE A 53 -18.81 -34.34 44.11
CA ILE A 53 -18.59 -33.94 42.71
C ILE A 53 -19.91 -33.66 41.99
N TYR A 54 -20.95 -34.48 42.19
CA TYR A 54 -22.28 -34.21 41.63
C TYR A 54 -22.87 -32.90 42.16
N SER A 55 -22.73 -32.61 43.46
CA SER A 55 -23.18 -31.33 44.03
C SER A 55 -22.44 -30.14 43.43
N ILE A 56 -21.13 -30.23 43.22
CA ILE A 56 -20.34 -29.19 42.55
C ILE A 56 -20.79 -29.02 41.10
N LEU A 57 -21.06 -30.11 40.38
CA LEU A 57 -21.52 -30.08 38.98
C LEU A 57 -22.91 -29.44 38.85
N VAL A 58 -23.82 -29.73 39.78
CA VAL A 58 -25.15 -29.09 39.87
C VAL A 58 -25.02 -27.60 40.19
N LEU A 59 -24.14 -27.23 41.12
CA LEU A 59 -23.90 -25.83 41.45
C LEU A 59 -23.30 -25.06 40.25
N PHE A 60 -22.33 -25.67 39.58
CA PHE A 60 -21.69 -25.09 38.39
C PHE A 60 -22.68 -24.91 37.22
N THR A 61 -23.55 -25.90 36.99
CA THR A 61 -24.59 -25.78 35.95
C THR A 61 -25.63 -24.71 36.28
N LEU A 62 -26.01 -24.56 37.56
CA LEU A 62 -26.87 -23.45 38.00
C LEU A 62 -26.22 -22.08 37.77
N VAL A 63 -24.94 -21.91 38.11
CA VAL A 63 -24.17 -20.67 37.86
C VAL A 63 -24.07 -20.38 36.36
N LEU A 64 -23.81 -21.41 35.54
CA LEU A 64 -23.76 -21.28 34.09
C LEU A 64 -25.09 -20.81 33.50
N LEU A 65 -26.22 -21.35 33.99
CA LEU A 65 -27.56 -20.94 33.56
C LEU A 65 -27.88 -19.48 33.94
N ILE A 66 -27.43 -19.02 35.11
CA ILE A 66 -27.55 -17.60 35.51
C ILE A 66 -26.74 -16.70 34.59
N PHE A 67 -25.51 -17.09 34.27
CA PHE A 67 -24.65 -16.37 33.33
C PHE A 67 -25.24 -16.29 31.92
N LEU A 68 -25.77 -17.40 31.40
CA LEU A 68 -26.47 -17.44 30.10
C LEU A 68 -27.68 -16.50 30.08
N LYS A 69 -28.45 -16.44 31.17
CA LYS A 69 -29.60 -15.53 31.29
C LYS A 69 -29.17 -14.06 31.32
N LEU A 70 -28.05 -13.75 31.97
CA LEU A 70 -27.44 -12.41 31.98
C LEU A 70 -26.91 -12.01 30.59
N ALA A 71 -26.19 -12.92 29.92
CA ALA A 71 -25.68 -12.70 28.58
C ALA A 71 -26.81 -12.46 27.57
N HIS A 72 -27.89 -13.25 27.64
CA HIS A 72 -29.06 -13.07 26.79
C HIS A 72 -29.76 -11.71 27.02
N LYS A 73 -29.89 -11.27 28.28
CA LYS A 73 -30.40 -9.92 28.59
C LYS A 73 -29.47 -8.82 28.07
N GLY A 74 -28.15 -9.01 28.16
CA GLY A 74 -27.14 -8.11 27.60
C GLY A 74 -27.29 -7.95 26.08
N HIS A 75 -27.38 -9.07 25.35
CA HIS A 75 -27.58 -9.08 23.90
C HIS A 75 -28.84 -8.33 23.47
N ILE A 76 -29.98 -8.54 24.14
CA ILE A 76 -31.23 -7.82 23.85
C ILE A 76 -31.04 -6.31 24.05
N SER A 77 -30.31 -5.89 25.08
CA SER A 77 -30.05 -4.47 25.36
C SER A 77 -29.18 -3.84 24.26
N VAL A 78 -28.13 -4.54 23.81
CA VAL A 78 -27.27 -4.09 22.70
C VAL A 78 -28.05 -3.96 21.40
N ILE A 79 -28.92 -4.93 21.08
CA ILE A 79 -29.78 -4.86 19.88
C ILE A 79 -30.70 -3.64 19.95
N LYS A 80 -31.29 -3.33 21.11
CA LYS A 80 -32.11 -2.11 21.29
C LYS A 80 -31.32 -0.83 21.07
N VAL A 81 -30.07 -0.76 21.53
CA VAL A 81 -29.19 0.40 21.32
C VAL A 81 -28.83 0.55 19.85
N ILE A 82 -28.47 -0.53 19.16
CA ILE A 82 -28.17 -0.51 17.72
C ILE A 82 -29.40 -0.05 16.93
N PHE A 83 -30.58 -0.57 17.25
CA PHE A 83 -31.83 -0.18 16.57
C PHE A 83 -32.18 1.30 16.82
N PHE A 84 -31.93 1.80 18.02
CA PHE A 84 -32.10 3.22 18.35
C PHE A 84 -31.13 4.11 17.56
N GLN A 85 -29.87 3.70 17.41
CA GLN A 85 -28.89 4.44 16.61
C GLN A 85 -29.23 4.41 15.12
N LEU A 86 -29.67 3.28 14.57
CA LEU A 86 -30.16 3.20 13.18
C LEU A 86 -31.36 4.13 12.94
N ARG A 87 -32.26 4.23 13.92
CA ARG A 87 -33.41 5.14 13.86
C ARG A 87 -32.98 6.63 13.88
N ASN A 88 -31.92 6.98 14.61
CA ASN A 88 -31.37 8.33 14.59
C ASN A 88 -30.60 8.62 13.30
N LEU A 89 -29.87 7.63 12.76
CA LEU A 89 -29.17 7.75 11.48
C LEU A 89 -30.16 7.97 10.33
N THR A 90 -31.29 7.25 10.32
CA THR A 90 -32.34 7.44 9.31
C THR A 90 -33.04 8.79 9.44
N ARG A 91 -33.24 9.31 10.66
CA ARG A 91 -33.75 10.68 10.87
C ARG A 91 -32.78 11.76 10.37
N THR A 92 -31.50 11.62 10.69
CA THR A 92 -30.46 12.57 10.24
C THR A 92 -30.26 12.51 8.74
N ALA A 93 -30.22 11.32 8.14
CA ALA A 93 -30.19 11.16 6.68
C ALA A 93 -31.39 11.84 6.01
N LYS A 94 -32.61 11.67 6.55
CA LYS A 94 -33.82 12.33 6.02
C LYS A 94 -33.77 13.86 6.15
N ALA A 95 -33.17 14.38 7.22
CA ALA A 95 -32.95 15.82 7.39
C ALA A 95 -31.89 16.36 6.41
N PHE A 96 -30.80 15.62 6.23
CA PHE A 96 -29.73 15.96 5.29
C PHE A 96 -30.26 15.95 3.84
N LEU A 97 -31.06 14.95 3.48
CA LEU A 97 -31.69 14.87 2.16
C LEU A 97 -32.68 16.02 1.93
N ARG A 98 -33.45 16.44 2.95
CA ARG A 98 -34.29 17.65 2.86
C ARG A 98 -33.46 18.91 2.70
N PHE A 99 -32.33 19.02 3.39
CA PHE A 99 -31.42 20.16 3.26
C PHE A 99 -30.81 20.24 1.85
N PHE A 100 -30.39 19.11 1.28
CA PHE A 100 -29.90 19.04 -0.10
C PHE A 100 -30.99 19.30 -1.13
N MET A 101 -32.23 18.85 -0.90
CA MET A 101 -33.36 19.16 -1.77
C MET A 101 -33.76 20.65 -1.71
N LEU A 102 -33.67 21.29 -0.54
CA LEU A 102 -33.87 22.73 -0.37
C LEU A 102 -32.72 23.55 -0.98
N GLY A 103 -31.46 23.15 -0.75
CA GLY A 103 -30.29 23.76 -1.37
C GLY A 103 -30.29 23.58 -2.90
N GLY A 104 -30.71 22.41 -3.38
CA GLY A 104 -30.93 22.11 -4.79
C GLY A 104 -32.10 22.89 -5.40
N ALA A 105 -33.12 23.27 -4.61
CA ALA A 105 -34.19 24.16 -5.08
C ALA A 105 -33.73 25.63 -5.18
N VAL A 106 -32.83 26.09 -4.30
CA VAL A 106 -32.24 27.44 -4.38
C VAL A 106 -31.24 27.53 -5.54
N ILE A 107 -30.36 26.53 -5.69
CA ILE A 107 -29.45 26.44 -6.83
C ILE A 107 -30.26 26.21 -8.13
N GLY A 108 -31.31 25.39 -8.06
CA GLY A 108 -32.20 25.10 -9.18
C GLY A 108 -33.04 26.30 -9.62
N THR A 109 -33.37 27.24 -8.75
CA THR A 109 -34.03 28.51 -9.14
C THR A 109 -33.04 29.49 -9.76
N GLY A 110 -31.78 29.50 -9.33
CA GLY A 110 -30.69 30.23 -10.00
C GLY A 110 -30.39 29.68 -11.40
N ILE A 111 -30.27 28.36 -11.52
CA ILE A 111 -30.09 27.67 -12.81
C ILE A 111 -31.33 27.83 -13.68
N ARG A 112 -32.55 27.75 -13.14
CA ARG A 112 -33.80 27.97 -13.91
C ARG A 112 -33.92 29.40 -14.45
N ARG A 113 -33.37 30.41 -13.76
CA ARG A 113 -33.26 31.77 -14.31
C ARG A 113 -32.29 31.81 -15.49
N GLN A 114 -31.09 31.27 -15.34
CA GLN A 114 -30.12 31.18 -16.43
C GLN A 114 -30.59 30.30 -17.59
N PHE A 115 -31.34 29.24 -17.30
CA PHE A 115 -31.89 28.34 -18.31
C PHE A 115 -33.08 28.97 -19.03
N ASN A 116 -33.91 29.79 -18.36
CA ASN A 116 -34.95 30.55 -19.04
C ASN A 116 -34.35 31.65 -19.91
N ASP A 117 -33.25 32.29 -19.49
CA ASP A 117 -32.52 33.26 -20.33
C ASP A 117 -31.88 32.55 -21.55
N PHE A 118 -31.38 31.33 -21.37
CA PHE A 118 -30.84 30.50 -22.46
C PHE A 118 -31.94 29.89 -23.36
N HIS A 119 -33.09 29.55 -22.80
CA HIS A 119 -34.25 29.03 -23.54
C HIS A 119 -34.92 30.14 -24.35
N ASN A 120 -34.97 31.37 -23.83
CA ASN A 120 -35.36 32.56 -24.60
C ASN A 120 -34.36 32.86 -25.73
N TYR A 121 -33.06 32.62 -25.50
CA TYR A 121 -32.02 32.73 -26.54
C TYR A 121 -32.14 31.63 -27.61
N LEU A 122 -32.55 30.41 -27.25
CA LEU A 122 -32.76 29.29 -28.18
C LEU A 122 -34.11 29.36 -28.92
N GLU A 123 -35.18 29.90 -28.31
CA GLU A 123 -36.44 30.19 -29.02
C GLU A 123 -36.23 31.25 -30.11
N LEU A 124 -35.30 32.19 -29.91
CA LEU A 124 -34.85 33.12 -30.94
C LEU A 124 -34.11 32.45 -32.11
N GLN A 125 -33.65 31.19 -31.96
CA GLN A 125 -32.94 30.43 -33.00
C GLN A 125 -33.76 29.27 -33.64
N ASN A 126 -35.03 29.05 -33.26
CA ASN A 126 -35.92 28.06 -33.90
C ASN A 126 -35.34 26.62 -34.03
N ILE A 127 -34.58 26.14 -33.03
CA ILE A 127 -34.10 24.75 -33.03
C ILE A 127 -34.91 23.94 -32.01
N PRO A 128 -35.81 23.04 -32.44
CA PRO A 128 -36.57 22.21 -31.51
C PRO A 128 -35.69 21.07 -31.01
N LEU A 129 -35.31 21.10 -29.72
CA LEU A 129 -34.77 19.93 -29.03
C LEU A 129 -35.74 19.46 -27.92
N PRO A 130 -36.04 18.15 -27.84
CA PRO A 130 -36.96 17.61 -26.85
C PRO A 130 -36.37 17.62 -25.43
N PRO A 131 -37.22 17.85 -24.39
CA PRO A 131 -36.80 18.12 -23.00
C PRO A 131 -36.14 16.93 -22.27
N THR A 132 -36.04 15.76 -22.89
CA THR A 132 -35.46 14.56 -22.30
C THR A 132 -33.93 14.47 -22.41
N GLN A 133 -33.28 15.30 -23.24
CA GLN A 133 -31.82 15.27 -23.44
C GLN A 133 -31.02 16.20 -22.51
N ALA A 134 -31.64 17.23 -21.92
CA ALA A 134 -30.95 18.18 -21.04
C ALA A 134 -30.46 17.53 -19.73
N SER A 135 -31.24 16.60 -19.18
CA SER A 135 -30.90 15.86 -17.95
C SER A 135 -29.74 14.88 -18.15
N LEU A 136 -29.59 14.33 -19.36
CA LEU A 136 -28.51 13.41 -19.72
C LEU A 136 -27.18 14.16 -19.86
N LEU A 137 -27.23 15.40 -20.36
CA LEU A 137 -26.06 16.27 -20.56
C LEU A 137 -25.39 16.68 -19.25
N VAL A 138 -26.19 16.93 -18.20
CA VAL A 138 -25.66 17.24 -16.85
C VAL A 138 -24.96 16.03 -16.22
N LEU A 139 -25.47 14.81 -16.45
CA LEU A 139 -24.82 13.58 -16.00
C LEU A 139 -23.51 13.30 -16.76
N LEU A 140 -23.48 13.64 -18.06
CA LEU A 140 -22.30 13.56 -18.94
C LEU A 140 -21.21 14.60 -18.61
N CYS A 141 -21.56 15.74 -18.01
CA CYS A 141 -20.59 16.75 -17.58
C CYS A 141 -19.94 16.46 -16.21
N ILE A 142 -20.51 15.57 -15.39
CA ILE A 142 -19.98 15.21 -14.07
C ILE A 142 -19.02 14.01 -14.15
N PHE A 143 -19.20 13.13 -15.14
CA PHE A 143 -18.35 11.95 -15.36
C PHE A 143 -16.90 12.20 -15.84
N PRO A 144 -16.52 13.30 -16.54
CA PRO A 144 -15.14 13.48 -17.01
C PRO A 144 -14.15 13.81 -15.89
N MET A 145 -14.61 14.33 -14.74
CA MET A 145 -13.71 14.63 -13.61
C MET A 145 -13.16 13.37 -12.91
N ILE A 146 -13.73 12.19 -13.16
CA ILE A 146 -13.23 10.91 -12.62
C ILE A 146 -12.27 10.22 -13.62
N LEU A 147 -12.14 10.75 -14.84
CA LEU A 147 -11.31 10.21 -15.93
C LEU A 147 -10.09 11.07 -16.26
N ALA A 148 -9.61 11.89 -15.32
CA ALA A 148 -8.33 12.58 -15.50
C ALA A 148 -7.19 11.55 -15.45
N ASP A 149 -6.79 11.06 -16.63
CA ASP A 149 -5.80 9.99 -16.88
C ASP A 149 -4.36 10.30 -16.39
N CYS A 150 -4.14 11.44 -15.73
CA CYS A 150 -2.81 11.94 -15.39
C CYS A 150 -2.84 12.75 -14.10
N SER A 151 -1.86 12.55 -13.21
CA SER A 151 -1.71 13.33 -11.98
C SER A 151 -1.14 14.74 -12.25
N THR A 152 -0.35 14.91 -13.31
CA THR A 152 0.16 16.22 -13.77
C THR A 152 0.27 16.29 -15.28
N HIS A 153 0.09 17.51 -15.79
CA HIS A 153 0.29 17.86 -17.20
C HIS A 153 1.45 18.84 -17.31
N SER A 154 2.43 18.56 -18.17
CA SER A 154 3.51 19.48 -18.51
C SER A 154 3.54 19.71 -20.01
N LEU A 155 3.71 20.97 -20.41
CA LEU A 155 3.80 21.38 -21.80
C LEU A 155 5.26 21.76 -22.09
N ILE A 156 5.86 21.12 -23.07
CA ILE A 156 7.28 21.23 -23.38
C ILE A 156 7.43 21.66 -24.85
N THR A 157 8.07 22.80 -25.07
CA THR A 157 8.41 23.25 -26.41
C THR A 157 9.61 22.44 -26.92
N SER A 158 9.51 21.97 -28.16
CA SER A 158 10.47 21.07 -28.81
C SER A 158 10.96 21.64 -30.12
N ASP A 159 12.25 21.47 -30.39
CA ASP A 159 12.83 21.86 -31.66
C ASP A 159 12.76 20.72 -32.66
N ILE A 160 12.38 21.07 -33.89
CA ILE A 160 12.22 20.13 -34.99
C ILE A 160 13.23 20.48 -36.09
N GLN A 161 14.03 19.49 -36.48
CA GLN A 161 15.03 19.63 -37.54
C GLN A 161 14.87 18.53 -38.60
N ASN A 162 15.60 18.63 -39.72
CA ASN A 162 15.68 17.62 -40.77
C ASN A 162 14.31 17.11 -41.28
N CYS A 163 13.39 18.04 -41.55
CA CYS A 163 12.06 17.67 -42.05
C CYS A 163 12.10 17.28 -43.53
N HIS A 164 11.60 16.08 -43.84
CA HIS A 164 11.37 15.60 -45.20
C HIS A 164 9.90 15.27 -45.41
N THR A 165 9.30 15.81 -46.45
CA THR A 165 7.91 15.50 -46.83
C THR A 165 7.92 14.40 -47.89
N ARG A 166 7.25 13.28 -47.61
CA ARG A 166 6.94 12.23 -48.60
C ARG A 166 5.46 11.88 -48.48
N GLU A 167 4.75 11.88 -49.61
CA GLU A 167 3.36 11.41 -49.71
C GLU A 167 2.40 12.11 -48.72
N GLY A 168 2.54 13.43 -48.54
CA GLY A 168 1.70 14.22 -47.63
C GLY A 168 2.03 14.09 -46.14
N VAL A 169 2.95 13.18 -45.76
CA VAL A 169 3.44 13.03 -44.39
C VAL A 169 4.79 13.72 -44.25
N ARG A 170 4.88 14.69 -43.34
CA ARG A 170 6.14 15.36 -43.02
C ARG A 170 6.84 14.61 -41.88
N LYS A 171 7.96 13.96 -42.18
CA LYS A 171 8.80 13.27 -41.19
C LYS A 171 9.91 14.20 -40.76
N CYS A 172 10.09 14.39 -39.45
CA CYS A 172 11.14 15.26 -38.92
C CYS A 172 11.84 14.61 -37.72
N ASP A 173 13.03 15.10 -37.40
CA ASP A 173 13.78 14.71 -36.21
C ASP A 173 13.47 15.72 -35.08
N MET A 174 13.07 15.20 -33.92
CA MET A 174 12.81 15.99 -32.71
C MET A 174 14.04 15.97 -31.79
N PHE A 175 14.44 17.16 -31.35
CA PHE A 175 15.54 17.39 -30.42
C PHE A 175 15.01 18.14 -29.21
N THR A 176 14.87 17.43 -28.11
CA THR A 176 14.34 18.00 -26.86
C THR A 176 15.01 17.34 -25.67
N THR A 177 15.24 18.13 -24.63
CA THR A 177 15.54 17.62 -23.29
C THR A 177 14.46 18.08 -22.35
N ALA A 178 13.83 17.15 -21.65
CA ALA A 178 12.79 17.46 -20.69
C ALA A 178 13.16 16.88 -19.33
N GLU A 179 12.88 17.64 -18.27
CA GLU A 179 13.09 17.18 -16.91
C GLU A 179 11.75 17.11 -16.19
N ILE A 180 11.45 15.97 -15.57
CA ILE A 180 10.22 15.73 -14.86
C ILE A 180 10.50 15.12 -13.50
N THR A 181 9.70 15.49 -12.50
CA THR A 181 9.75 14.88 -11.17
C THR A 181 8.55 13.96 -10.98
N LEU A 182 8.81 12.67 -10.83
CA LEU A 182 7.80 11.67 -10.48
C LEU A 182 7.67 11.65 -8.96
N LYS A 183 6.53 12.12 -8.42
CA LYS A 183 6.38 12.39 -6.97
C LYS A 183 6.32 11.16 -6.08
N GLY A 184 6.11 9.97 -6.64
CA GLY A 184 6.01 8.73 -5.88
C GLY A 184 5.67 7.53 -6.78
N LEU A 185 5.45 6.37 -6.14
CA LEU A 185 4.96 5.17 -6.84
C LEU A 185 3.56 5.42 -7.40
N ASP A 186 3.29 4.85 -8.56
CA ASP A 186 2.06 5.00 -9.35
C ASP A 186 1.72 6.44 -9.74
N TYR A 187 2.63 7.40 -9.52
CA TYR A 187 2.44 8.77 -9.95
C TYR A 187 2.55 8.87 -11.48
N GLU A 188 1.55 9.49 -12.10
CA GLU A 188 1.46 9.60 -13.56
C GLU A 188 1.71 11.04 -14.02
N ALA A 189 2.75 11.22 -14.83
CA ALA A 189 3.11 12.50 -15.44
C ALA A 189 2.86 12.45 -16.94
N CYS A 190 2.02 13.36 -17.44
CA CYS A 190 1.69 13.47 -18.85
C CYS A 190 2.38 14.68 -19.47
N LEU A 191 3.19 14.40 -20.48
CA LEU A 191 4.07 15.33 -21.15
C LEU A 191 3.57 15.57 -22.56
N TRP A 192 3.32 16.83 -22.88
CA TRP A 192 2.85 17.29 -24.18
C TRP A 192 3.98 18.06 -24.84
N PHE A 193 4.52 17.49 -25.91
CA PHE A 193 5.58 18.11 -26.70
C PHE A 193 4.95 18.89 -27.85
N GLN A 194 5.28 20.17 -27.95
CA GLN A 194 4.75 21.08 -28.97
C GLN A 194 5.87 21.77 -29.74
N ASP A 195 5.63 22.08 -31.02
CA ASP A 195 6.50 22.97 -31.80
C ASP A 195 6.36 24.42 -31.31
N SER A 196 7.28 25.28 -31.71
CA SER A 196 7.20 26.75 -31.69
C SER A 196 5.85 27.32 -32.15
N ARG A 197 5.14 26.63 -33.05
CA ARG A 197 3.80 27.01 -33.56
C ARG A 197 2.64 26.47 -32.73
N LYS A 198 2.91 25.88 -31.55
CA LYS A 198 1.93 25.22 -30.66
C LYS A 198 1.22 24.02 -31.28
N SER A 199 1.77 23.42 -32.34
CA SER A 199 1.26 22.16 -32.88
C SER A 199 1.70 20.99 -31.98
N ASN A 200 0.77 20.09 -31.67
CA ASN A 200 1.06 18.91 -30.85
C ASN A 200 1.91 17.90 -31.63
N LEU A 201 3.10 17.58 -31.12
CA LEU A 201 4.04 16.66 -31.72
C LEU A 201 3.89 15.26 -31.15
N LEU A 202 3.97 15.15 -29.82
CA LEU A 202 4.00 13.89 -29.08
C LEU A 202 3.35 14.07 -27.71
N GLN A 203 2.65 13.05 -27.26
CA GLN A 203 2.17 12.94 -25.89
C GLN A 203 2.75 11.66 -25.28
N LEU A 204 3.43 11.82 -24.14
CA LEU A 204 3.97 10.73 -23.33
C LEU A 204 3.32 10.72 -21.97
N LYS A 205 3.03 9.52 -21.46
CA LYS A 205 2.64 9.28 -20.08
C LYS A 205 3.74 8.48 -19.41
N LEU A 206 4.28 9.02 -18.32
CA LEU A 206 5.33 8.39 -17.52
C LEU A 206 4.74 7.99 -16.17
N ARG A 207 4.98 6.74 -15.76
CA ARG A 207 4.58 6.24 -14.45
C ARG A 207 5.73 5.53 -13.76
N LEU A 208 6.01 5.88 -12.51
CA LEU A 208 6.93 5.12 -11.67
C LEU A 208 6.20 3.89 -11.10
N VAL A 209 6.44 2.71 -11.68
CA VAL A 209 5.72 1.47 -11.33
C VAL A 209 6.28 0.85 -10.05
N SER A 210 7.61 0.77 -9.93
CA SER A 210 8.23 0.15 -8.77
C SER A 210 9.62 0.72 -8.52
N SER A 211 10.05 0.60 -7.27
CA SER A 211 11.44 0.83 -6.88
C SER A 211 11.89 -0.33 -6.01
N GLN A 212 12.88 -1.08 -6.50
CA GLN A 212 13.48 -2.20 -5.80
C GLN A 212 14.91 -1.85 -5.42
N CYS A 213 15.30 -2.13 -4.18
CA CYS A 213 16.67 -1.95 -3.72
C CYS A 213 17.32 -3.29 -3.38
N SER A 214 18.59 -3.44 -3.73
CA SER A 214 19.42 -4.60 -3.42
C SER A 214 20.49 -4.19 -2.42
N PHE A 215 20.68 -4.97 -1.37
CA PHE A 215 21.58 -4.67 -0.27
C PHE A 215 22.90 -5.42 -0.41
N SER A 216 24.00 -4.67 -0.34
CA SER A 216 25.34 -5.22 -0.25
C SER A 216 25.65 -5.61 1.18
N THR A 217 26.02 -6.87 1.39
CA THR A 217 26.29 -7.43 2.72
C THR A 217 27.68 -8.05 2.78
N LYS A 218 28.27 -8.08 3.98
CA LYS A 218 29.54 -8.75 4.26
C LYS A 218 29.39 -9.67 5.46
N ARG A 219 29.83 -10.93 5.30
CA ARG A 219 29.84 -11.93 6.37
C ARG A 219 30.69 -11.45 7.54
N LYS A 220 30.13 -11.56 8.75
CA LYS A 220 30.86 -11.40 10.02
C LYS A 220 31.37 -12.78 10.48
N TYR A 221 30.46 -13.70 10.77
CA TYR A 221 30.75 -15.02 11.34
C TYR A 221 29.56 -15.98 11.11
N PHE A 222 29.75 -17.25 11.45
CA PHE A 222 28.69 -18.24 11.60
C PHE A 222 28.32 -18.41 13.08
N THR A 223 27.05 -18.71 13.34
CA THR A 223 26.51 -19.03 14.68
C THR A 223 25.61 -20.25 14.55
N PHE A 224 25.46 -21.02 15.64
CA PHE A 224 24.61 -22.20 15.67
C PHE A 224 24.12 -22.46 17.09
N PRO A 225 22.99 -23.16 17.28
CA PRO A 225 22.57 -23.64 18.58
C PRO A 225 23.63 -24.58 19.17
N VAL A 226 23.83 -24.48 20.48
CA VAL A 226 24.73 -25.37 21.22
C VAL A 226 23.99 -26.05 22.37
N GLN A 227 24.28 -27.32 22.57
CA GLN A 227 23.87 -28.09 23.76
C GLN A 227 24.96 -28.01 24.82
N GLU A 228 24.57 -27.65 26.04
CA GLU A 228 25.47 -27.66 27.18
C GLU A 228 25.65 -29.08 27.71
N ARG A 229 26.90 -29.44 28.00
CA ARG A 229 27.27 -30.70 28.64
C ARG A 229 28.22 -30.40 29.77
N THR A 230 28.00 -31.10 30.88
CA THR A 230 28.82 -30.93 32.09
C THR A 230 29.33 -32.28 32.53
N ILE A 231 30.61 -32.33 32.86
CA ILE A 231 31.23 -33.47 33.54
C ILE A 231 31.82 -32.95 34.83
N SER A 232 31.63 -33.67 35.93
CA SER A 232 32.19 -33.32 37.22
C SER A 232 32.81 -34.54 37.92
N GLN A 233 33.84 -34.27 38.70
CA GLN A 233 34.52 -35.24 39.55
C GLN A 233 34.69 -34.63 40.94
N LEU A 234 34.13 -35.29 41.95
CA LEU A 234 34.36 -34.94 43.34
C LEU A 234 35.67 -35.61 43.81
N ALA A 235 36.62 -34.79 44.22
CA ALA A 235 37.84 -35.25 44.87
C ALA A 235 37.71 -35.05 46.38
N CYS A 236 37.93 -36.12 47.15
CA CYS A 236 38.11 -36.01 48.60
C CYS A 236 39.27 -35.04 48.90
N PRO A 237 39.28 -34.37 50.07
CA PRO A 237 40.35 -33.47 50.45
C PRO A 237 41.69 -34.13 50.13
N GLN A 238 41.90 -35.36 50.65
CA GLN A 238 43.12 -36.18 50.57
C GLN A 238 43.75 -36.38 49.18
N ASN A 239 43.00 -36.16 48.12
CA ASN A 239 43.50 -36.33 46.77
C ASN A 239 44.51 -35.22 46.41
N TYR A 240 45.64 -35.60 45.80
CA TYR A 240 46.67 -34.69 45.28
C TYR A 240 46.09 -33.57 44.38
N GLN A 241 45.04 -33.88 43.61
CA GLN A 241 44.39 -32.91 42.76
C GLN A 241 43.69 -31.79 43.55
N CYS A 242 43.20 -32.07 44.77
CA CYS A 242 42.47 -31.13 45.64
C CYS A 242 43.35 -30.44 46.69
N ALA A 243 44.30 -31.17 47.31
CA ALA A 243 45.24 -30.65 48.32
C ALA A 243 44.57 -29.75 49.38
N TRP A 244 43.50 -30.25 49.98
CA TRP A 244 42.72 -29.63 51.06
C TRP A 244 42.04 -28.33 50.61
N GLY A 245 41.76 -28.22 49.32
CA GLY A 245 41.18 -27.03 48.69
C GLY A 245 42.21 -26.12 48.02
N GLU A 246 43.50 -26.23 48.37
CA GLU A 246 44.56 -25.35 47.82
C GLU A 246 44.69 -25.48 46.31
N HIS A 247 44.39 -26.66 45.76
CA HIS A 247 44.50 -26.94 44.33
C HIS A 247 43.17 -26.80 43.56
N CYS A 248 42.13 -26.26 44.19
CA CYS A 248 40.85 -25.98 43.56
C CYS A 248 40.92 -24.68 42.74
N VAL A 249 41.60 -24.74 41.60
CA VAL A 249 41.82 -23.58 40.72
C VAL A 249 41.14 -23.75 39.37
N ALA A 250 40.65 -22.65 38.80
CA ALA A 250 40.05 -22.65 37.47
C ALA A 250 41.07 -23.02 36.39
N GLY A 251 40.62 -23.70 35.34
CA GLY A 251 41.47 -24.12 34.22
C GLY A 251 42.25 -25.42 34.44
N LYS A 252 42.25 -25.99 35.65
CA LYS A 252 42.96 -27.25 35.93
C LYS A 252 42.27 -28.45 35.28
N GLU A 253 43.05 -29.32 34.65
CA GLU A 253 42.57 -30.61 34.13
C GLU A 253 42.45 -31.65 35.26
N PHE A 254 41.53 -32.58 35.10
CA PHE A 254 41.24 -33.64 36.06
C PHE A 254 40.97 -34.97 35.35
N GLU A 255 41.07 -36.08 36.07
CA GLU A 255 41.04 -37.44 35.48
C GLU A 255 39.70 -37.78 34.82
N GLY A 256 38.59 -37.23 35.32
CA GLY A 256 37.25 -37.45 34.78
C GLY A 256 36.98 -36.81 33.41
N LEU A 257 37.94 -36.14 32.79
CA LEU A 257 37.78 -35.58 31.44
C LEU A 257 37.71 -36.69 30.39
N THR A 258 36.75 -36.58 29.47
CA THR A 258 36.58 -37.50 28.34
C THR A 258 37.10 -36.91 27.03
N ASP A 259 37.46 -37.75 26.06
CA ASP A 259 37.86 -37.32 24.70
C ASP A 259 36.81 -36.39 24.07
N GLU A 260 35.52 -36.69 24.25
CA GLU A 260 34.42 -35.84 23.77
C GLU A 260 34.46 -34.45 24.42
N SER A 261 34.69 -34.39 25.73
CA SER A 261 34.73 -33.11 26.45
C SER A 261 35.90 -32.22 26.01
N LEU A 262 37.03 -32.84 25.64
CA LEU A 262 38.23 -32.15 25.14
C LEU A 262 38.08 -31.74 23.66
N THR A 263 37.24 -32.44 22.91
CA THR A 263 36.98 -32.17 21.49
C THR A 263 36.26 -30.84 21.26
N TYR A 264 35.45 -30.38 22.22
CA TYR A 264 34.62 -29.18 22.07
C TYR A 264 35.06 -28.03 22.99
N PRO A 265 34.88 -26.77 22.53
CA PRO A 265 35.12 -25.59 23.35
C PRO A 265 34.33 -25.61 24.66
N GLY A 266 35.01 -25.23 25.73
CA GLY A 266 34.50 -25.27 27.09
C GLY A 266 35.50 -24.68 28.07
N PHE A 267 35.19 -24.72 29.36
CA PHE A 267 36.11 -24.31 30.41
C PHE A 267 36.08 -25.29 31.58
N ASN A 268 37.24 -25.45 32.19
CA ASN A 268 37.41 -26.20 33.42
C ASN A 268 37.34 -25.25 34.60
N ALA A 269 36.67 -25.66 35.66
CA ALA A 269 36.58 -24.90 36.90
C ALA A 269 36.51 -25.85 38.10
N CYS A 270 36.65 -25.29 39.29
CA CYS A 270 36.59 -26.02 40.53
C CYS A 270 35.80 -25.24 41.57
N HIS A 271 35.02 -25.95 42.37
CA HIS A 271 34.30 -25.40 43.52
C HIS A 271 34.67 -26.17 44.80
N PRO A 272 35.05 -25.49 45.89
CA PRO A 272 35.21 -26.14 47.19
C PRO A 272 33.85 -26.69 47.65
N SER A 273 33.77 -28.00 47.90
CA SER A 273 32.53 -28.71 48.22
C SER A 273 32.64 -29.37 49.59
N SER A 274 31.53 -29.43 50.33
CA SER A 274 31.42 -30.38 51.44
C SER A 274 31.46 -31.81 50.86
N VAL A 275 32.15 -32.72 51.56
CA VAL A 275 32.23 -34.13 51.19
C VAL A 275 31.30 -34.93 52.09
N GLY A 276 30.43 -35.75 51.48
CA GLY A 276 29.57 -36.69 52.19
C GLY A 276 30.35 -37.87 52.80
N SER A 277 29.63 -38.84 53.36
CA SER A 277 30.16 -40.02 54.09
C SER A 277 31.09 -40.95 53.30
N GLY A 278 31.34 -40.69 52.01
CA GLY A 278 32.28 -41.43 51.16
C GLY A 278 33.75 -41.06 51.33
N CYS A 279 34.07 -39.96 52.04
CA CYS A 279 35.45 -39.59 52.37
C CYS A 279 35.76 -39.89 53.84
N ILE A 280 36.94 -40.47 54.11
CA ILE A 280 37.38 -40.89 55.46
C ILE A 280 37.45 -39.71 56.45
N ILE A 281 37.63 -38.47 55.94
CA ILE A 281 37.68 -37.24 56.74
C ILE A 281 36.56 -36.30 56.30
N VAL A 282 35.49 -36.27 57.09
CA VAL A 282 34.27 -35.47 56.83
C VAL A 282 34.44 -33.99 57.23
N SER A 283 35.47 -33.65 58.02
CA SER A 283 35.67 -32.31 58.59
C SER A 283 36.44 -31.32 57.71
N ARG A 284 36.76 -31.67 56.45
CA ARG A 284 37.52 -30.79 55.53
C ARG A 284 36.84 -30.68 54.17
N MET A 285 37.02 -29.54 53.51
CA MET A 285 36.43 -29.26 52.19
C MET A 285 37.11 -30.12 51.11
N GLY A 286 36.30 -30.84 50.34
CA GLY A 286 36.71 -31.48 49.09
C GLY A 286 36.67 -30.51 47.92
N CYS A 287 37.03 -30.99 46.74
CA CYS A 287 37.06 -30.19 45.52
C CYS A 287 36.14 -30.83 44.47
N LEU A 288 35.14 -30.09 44.02
CA LEU A 288 34.31 -30.49 42.89
C LEU A 288 34.93 -29.89 41.63
N PHE A 289 35.72 -30.68 40.92
CA PHE A 289 36.23 -30.34 39.60
C PHE A 289 35.13 -30.53 38.57
N TYR A 290 35.00 -29.61 37.63
CA TYR A 290 34.05 -29.77 36.55
C TYR A 290 34.53 -29.11 35.27
N ARG A 291 34.02 -29.65 34.16
CA ARG A 291 34.16 -29.06 32.83
C ARG A 291 32.77 -28.86 32.25
N LEU A 292 32.52 -27.61 31.85
CA LEU A 292 31.37 -27.25 31.04
C LEU A 292 31.85 -27.08 29.59
N PHE A 293 31.23 -27.78 28.65
CA PHE A 293 31.55 -27.71 27.23
C PHE A 293 30.29 -27.70 26.38
N PHE A 294 30.43 -27.27 25.13
CA PHE A 294 29.30 -27.00 24.26
C PHE A 294 29.37 -27.85 22.99
N VAL A 295 28.34 -28.65 22.75
CA VAL A 295 28.25 -29.46 21.53
C VAL A 295 27.38 -28.72 20.50
N PRO A 296 27.92 -28.36 19.32
CA PRO A 296 27.21 -27.57 18.34
C PRO A 296 26.23 -28.39 17.50
N ASP A 297 25.07 -27.82 17.21
CA ASP A 297 24.13 -28.35 16.23
C ASP A 297 24.46 -27.80 14.83
N LEU A 298 25.35 -28.51 14.14
CA LEU A 298 25.87 -28.09 12.83
C LEU A 298 24.83 -28.15 11.71
N LEU A 299 23.72 -28.89 11.89
CA LEU A 299 22.63 -28.93 10.92
C LEU A 299 21.84 -27.63 10.89
N ASN A 300 21.85 -26.88 12.00
CA ASN A 300 21.12 -25.63 12.18
C ASN A 300 22.07 -24.45 12.32
N SER A 301 22.99 -24.30 11.35
CA SER A 301 23.91 -23.17 11.29
C SER A 301 23.33 -21.96 10.56
N TYR A 302 23.73 -20.78 11.03
CA TYR A 302 23.32 -19.48 10.51
C TYR A 302 24.54 -18.62 10.19
N GLU A 303 24.49 -17.92 9.06
CA GLU A 303 25.46 -16.94 8.63
C GLU A 303 25.00 -15.54 9.05
N VAL A 304 25.83 -14.83 9.82
CA VAL A 304 25.55 -13.45 10.23
C VAL A 304 26.30 -12.47 9.33
N ARG A 305 25.58 -11.53 8.72
CA ARG A 305 26.11 -10.56 7.77
C ARG A 305 25.81 -9.12 8.20
N LYS A 306 26.78 -8.24 8.02
CA LYS A 306 26.63 -6.78 8.15
C LYS A 306 26.12 -6.21 6.82
N ILE A 307 25.16 -5.30 6.87
CA ILE A 307 24.75 -4.49 5.72
C ILE A 307 25.76 -3.34 5.55
N ILE A 308 26.34 -3.19 4.36
CA ILE A 308 27.36 -2.15 4.06
C ILE A 308 26.75 -0.99 3.27
N GLY A 309 25.78 -1.28 2.41
CA GLY A 309 25.14 -0.29 1.56
C GLY A 309 24.03 -0.92 0.73
N HIS A 310 23.37 -0.11 -0.09
CA HIS A 310 22.29 -0.55 -0.95
C HIS A 310 22.33 0.19 -2.30
N ARG A 311 21.70 -0.41 -3.31
CA ARG A 311 21.50 0.20 -4.64
C ARG A 311 20.07 -0.01 -5.07
N CYS A 312 19.40 1.04 -5.52
CA CYS A 312 18.02 0.97 -5.99
C CYS A 312 17.93 0.99 -7.52
N THR A 313 16.98 0.25 -8.04
CA THR A 313 16.55 0.17 -9.43
C THR A 313 15.10 0.63 -9.51
N TYR A 314 14.80 1.48 -10.47
CA TYR A 314 13.48 2.03 -10.69
C TYR A 314 12.88 1.45 -11.97
N THR A 315 11.60 1.10 -11.92
CA THR A 315 10.83 0.65 -13.08
C THR A 315 9.90 1.77 -13.51
N ILE A 316 10.12 2.32 -14.69
CA ILE A 316 9.31 3.39 -15.27
C ILE A 316 8.53 2.82 -16.46
N ALA A 317 7.22 3.00 -16.45
CA ALA A 317 6.38 2.76 -17.60
C ALA A 317 6.35 4.03 -18.48
N VAL A 318 6.62 3.85 -19.77
CA VAL A 318 6.52 4.88 -20.79
C VAL A 318 5.40 4.49 -21.74
N GLU A 319 4.30 5.26 -21.71
CA GLU A 319 3.14 5.05 -22.56
C GLU A 319 3.01 6.19 -23.57
N ARG A 320 2.69 5.83 -24.83
CA ARG A 320 2.60 6.75 -25.96
C ARG A 320 1.16 6.86 -26.42
N ALA A 321 0.62 8.08 -26.45
CA ALA A 321 -0.80 8.29 -26.78
C ALA A 321 -1.18 7.84 -28.21
N ARG A 322 -0.28 8.00 -29.19
CA ARG A 322 -0.58 7.65 -30.60
C ARG A 322 -0.67 6.13 -30.86
N ASN A 323 0.08 5.32 -30.10
CA ASN A 323 0.21 3.88 -30.36
C ASN A 323 -0.32 2.99 -29.22
N MET A 324 -0.75 3.57 -28.10
CA MET A 324 -1.13 2.87 -26.86
C MET A 324 -0.15 1.77 -26.45
N SER A 325 1.14 1.97 -26.77
CA SER A 325 2.20 1.02 -26.42
C SER A 325 2.84 1.46 -25.12
N THR A 326 2.79 0.58 -24.13
CA THR A 326 3.43 0.76 -22.82
C THR A 326 4.72 -0.05 -22.79
N GLU A 327 5.83 0.64 -22.64
CA GLU A 327 7.15 0.03 -22.49
C GLU A 327 7.60 0.15 -21.04
N LEU A 328 8.02 -0.96 -20.43
CA LEU A 328 8.52 -0.99 -19.06
C LEU A 328 10.04 -1.00 -19.07
N LEU A 329 10.65 0.05 -18.51
CA LEU A 329 12.09 0.19 -18.41
C LEU A 329 12.53 0.05 -16.95
N THR A 330 13.42 -0.90 -16.68
CA THR A 330 14.06 -1.05 -15.37
C THR A 330 15.49 -0.51 -15.44
N LEU A 331 15.79 0.54 -14.67
CA LEU A 331 17.07 1.24 -14.74
C LEU A 331 17.62 1.60 -13.36
N GLN A 332 18.94 1.60 -13.24
CA GLN A 332 19.65 2.16 -12.08
C GLN A 332 19.91 3.66 -12.29
N SER A 333 20.41 4.01 -13.47
CA SER A 333 20.71 5.39 -13.85
C SER A 333 20.10 5.73 -15.20
N THR A 334 20.31 4.90 -16.23
CA THR A 334 19.92 5.21 -17.61
C THR A 334 19.24 4.04 -18.31
N ALA A 335 18.30 4.33 -19.21
CA ALA A 335 17.71 3.36 -20.14
C ALA A 335 17.35 4.05 -21.46
N VAL A 336 17.14 3.27 -22.52
CA VAL A 336 16.70 3.76 -23.82
C VAL A 336 15.50 2.95 -24.27
N THR A 337 14.44 3.64 -24.70
CA THR A 337 13.28 2.99 -25.29
C THR A 337 13.59 2.43 -26.68
N SER A 338 12.77 1.48 -27.13
CA SER A 338 12.84 0.91 -28.49
C SER A 338 12.85 1.94 -29.64
N ASP A 339 12.22 3.10 -29.43
CA ASP A 339 12.11 4.20 -30.40
C ASP A 339 13.14 5.34 -30.18
N GLY A 340 14.08 5.18 -29.24
CA GLY A 340 15.24 6.06 -29.10
C GLY A 340 15.10 7.21 -28.11
N ILE A 341 14.14 7.16 -27.18
CA ILE A 341 14.05 8.10 -26.05
C ILE A 341 15.03 7.64 -24.98
N PHE A 342 16.01 8.48 -24.63
CA PHE A 342 16.97 8.19 -23.58
C PHE A 342 16.46 8.76 -22.25
N LEU A 343 16.32 7.90 -21.25
CA LEU A 343 15.90 8.23 -19.89
C LEU A 343 17.09 8.19 -18.96
N GLU A 344 17.24 9.21 -18.12
CA GLU A 344 18.26 9.31 -17.09
C GLU A 344 17.65 9.72 -15.75
N ILE A 345 18.01 9.03 -14.67
CA ILE A 345 17.62 9.36 -13.31
C ILE A 345 18.68 10.27 -12.72
N LEU A 346 18.33 11.53 -12.50
CA LEU A 346 19.23 12.53 -11.92
C LEU A 346 19.39 12.36 -10.40
N GLY A 347 18.43 11.67 -9.76
CA GLY A 347 18.45 11.37 -8.33
C GLY A 347 17.05 11.37 -7.70
N SER A 348 16.96 11.00 -6.42
CA SER A 348 15.75 11.16 -5.61
C SER A 348 15.90 12.32 -4.63
N TYR A 349 14.84 13.13 -4.46
CA TYR A 349 14.80 14.19 -3.46
C TYR A 349 14.51 13.59 -2.08
N ASN A 350 15.33 13.94 -1.07
CA ASN A 350 15.02 13.69 0.35
C ASN A 350 14.76 12.21 0.70
N GLN A 351 15.39 11.25 0.04
CA GLN A 351 15.31 9.87 0.52
C GLN A 351 16.06 9.78 1.86
N PRO A 352 15.38 9.50 2.99
CA PRO A 352 16.04 9.46 4.28
C PRO A 352 17.13 8.39 4.23
N PRO A 353 18.31 8.65 4.81
CA PRO A 353 19.36 7.66 4.87
C PRO A 353 18.84 6.44 5.62
N LEU A 354 18.79 5.30 4.93
CA LEU A 354 18.33 4.05 5.51
C LEU A 354 19.40 3.54 6.48
N HIS A 355 19.20 3.78 7.77
CA HIS A 355 20.08 3.34 8.85
C HIS A 355 19.63 1.98 9.39
N LEU A 356 20.05 0.90 8.71
CA LEU A 356 19.93 -0.46 9.24
C LEU A 356 21.18 -0.79 10.08
N SER A 357 21.08 -0.64 11.39
CA SER A 357 22.11 -1.10 12.35
C SER A 357 22.11 -2.61 12.55
N ASP A 358 21.01 -3.26 12.20
CA ASP A 358 20.80 -4.69 12.39
C ASP A 358 21.63 -5.52 11.40
N SER A 359 21.87 -6.78 11.78
CA SER A 359 22.57 -7.75 10.95
C SER A 359 21.57 -8.69 10.27
N LEU A 360 21.87 -9.06 9.04
CA LEU A 360 21.13 -10.08 8.32
C LEU A 360 21.63 -11.45 8.80
N VAL A 361 20.73 -12.27 9.32
CA VAL A 361 21.02 -13.63 9.79
C VAL A 361 20.33 -14.61 8.84
N LEU A 362 21.10 -15.44 8.15
CA LEU A 362 20.61 -16.38 7.13
C LEU A 362 20.86 -17.81 7.59
N ARG A 363 19.89 -18.70 7.51
CA ARG A 363 20.18 -20.12 7.69
C ARG A 363 20.99 -20.65 6.52
N VAL A 364 22.05 -21.41 6.80
CA VAL A 364 22.98 -21.90 5.77
C VAL A 364 22.33 -22.94 4.87
N GLY A 365 21.55 -23.87 5.45
CA GLY A 365 20.85 -24.93 4.71
C GLY A 365 19.60 -24.45 3.97
N ASP A 366 18.99 -23.35 4.40
CA ASP A 366 17.79 -22.77 3.78
C ASP A 366 17.83 -21.24 3.88
N PRO A 367 18.41 -20.54 2.89
CA PRO A 367 18.53 -19.09 2.91
C PRO A 367 17.18 -18.34 2.91
N SER A 368 16.06 -19.02 2.68
CA SER A 368 14.72 -18.41 2.81
C SER A 368 14.35 -18.14 4.28
N GLU A 369 14.93 -18.91 5.21
CA GLU A 369 14.85 -18.66 6.65
C GLU A 369 15.87 -17.58 7.03
N ALA A 370 15.40 -16.34 7.02
CA ALA A 370 16.21 -15.15 7.21
C ALA A 370 15.61 -14.20 8.23
N TYR A 371 16.46 -13.49 8.95
CA TYR A 371 16.09 -12.55 10.00
C TYR A 371 16.89 -11.26 9.89
N LEU A 372 16.31 -10.17 10.37
CA LEU A 372 16.99 -8.88 10.49
C LEU A 372 16.98 -8.46 11.95
N ILE A 373 18.09 -8.69 12.66
CA ILE A 373 18.17 -8.50 14.11
C ILE A 373 19.56 -8.03 14.54
N GLN A 374 19.64 -7.38 15.69
CA GLN A 374 20.94 -7.04 16.29
C GLN A 374 21.73 -8.30 16.61
N SER A 375 23.02 -8.26 16.29
CA SER A 375 23.97 -9.34 16.54
C SER A 375 25.16 -8.81 17.32
N SER A 376 25.82 -9.70 18.05
CA SER A 376 27.10 -9.41 18.69
C SER A 376 28.16 -8.95 17.67
N PRO A 377 29.16 -8.17 18.12
CA PRO A 377 30.31 -7.82 17.28
C PRO A 377 31.13 -9.05 16.92
N GLN A 378 31.83 -9.00 15.77
CA GLN A 378 32.70 -10.09 15.35
C GLN A 378 33.84 -10.29 16.36
N ASN A 379 34.12 -11.54 16.69
CA ASN A 379 35.13 -11.99 17.66
C ASN A 379 34.85 -11.58 19.12
N HIS A 380 33.65 -11.05 19.41
CA HIS A 380 33.25 -10.64 20.75
C HIS A 380 31.84 -11.19 21.03
N PRO A 381 31.73 -12.50 21.32
CA PRO A 381 30.45 -13.11 21.66
C PRO A 381 29.85 -12.42 22.90
N THR A 382 28.53 -12.25 22.92
CA THR A 382 27.80 -11.58 24.01
C THR A 382 26.60 -12.41 24.41
N ALA A 383 26.54 -12.83 25.67
CA ALA A 383 25.46 -13.65 26.21
C ALA A 383 24.07 -13.00 25.99
N GLY A 384 23.09 -13.80 25.56
CA GLY A 384 21.73 -13.32 25.27
C GLY A 384 21.53 -12.67 23.90
N MET A 385 22.60 -12.41 23.14
CA MET A 385 22.51 -11.87 21.77
C MET A 385 22.74 -12.96 20.71
N VAL A 386 22.28 -12.70 19.49
CA VAL A 386 22.65 -13.53 18.33
C VAL A 386 24.16 -13.45 18.11
N GLY A 387 24.82 -14.61 18.03
CA GLY A 387 26.28 -14.70 18.00
C GLY A 387 26.96 -14.76 19.36
N GLN A 388 26.24 -15.12 20.43
CA GLN A 388 26.87 -15.56 21.68
C GLN A 388 27.82 -16.76 21.49
N VAL A 389 27.66 -17.50 20.39
CA VAL A 389 28.61 -18.46 19.84
C VAL A 389 29.01 -17.98 18.44
N GLN A 390 30.31 -17.96 18.13
CA GLN A 390 30.81 -17.52 16.83
C GLN A 390 31.86 -18.47 16.26
N ALA A 391 31.77 -18.71 14.96
CA ALA A 391 32.65 -19.58 14.20
C ALA A 391 33.04 -18.95 12.85
N ASN A 392 34.19 -19.34 12.31
CA ASN A 392 34.65 -18.90 10.99
C ASN A 392 34.02 -19.69 9.83
N THR A 393 33.56 -20.92 10.10
CA THR A 393 32.93 -21.82 9.12
C THR A 393 31.62 -22.36 9.69
N SER A 394 30.72 -22.81 8.82
CA SER A 394 29.39 -23.33 9.21
C SER A 394 29.43 -24.75 9.81
N TYR A 395 30.50 -25.49 9.55
CA TYR A 395 30.70 -26.87 9.99
C TYR A 395 32.05 -26.98 10.69
N THR A 396 32.13 -26.54 11.95
CA THR A 396 33.35 -26.59 12.75
C THR A 396 33.06 -26.99 14.19
N LYS A 397 34.01 -27.71 14.79
CA LYS A 397 34.02 -27.98 16.22
C LYS A 397 34.71 -26.85 17.01
N ASP A 398 35.54 -26.05 16.33
CA ASP A 398 36.23 -24.91 16.92
C ASP A 398 35.40 -23.64 16.77
N PHE A 399 35.03 -23.05 17.91
CA PHE A 399 34.27 -21.80 17.99
C PHE A 399 34.58 -21.06 19.30
N ILE A 400 34.28 -19.77 19.31
CA ILE A 400 34.37 -18.92 20.50
C ILE A 400 32.97 -18.68 21.06
N PHE A 401 32.87 -18.45 22.37
CA PHE A 401 31.61 -18.27 23.06
C PHE A 401 31.75 -17.34 24.27
N ASP A 402 30.66 -16.73 24.70
CA ASP A 402 30.60 -15.94 25.94
C ASP A 402 30.49 -16.87 27.16
N LYS A 403 31.40 -16.72 28.14
CA LYS A 403 31.40 -17.56 29.36
C LYS A 403 30.16 -17.34 30.23
N ASP A 404 29.53 -16.18 30.14
CA ASP A 404 28.35 -15.81 30.92
C ASP A 404 27.04 -16.37 30.35
N MET A 405 27.10 -17.20 29.29
CA MET A 405 25.92 -17.85 28.72
C MET A 405 25.36 -19.00 29.59
N VAL A 406 26.11 -19.45 30.60
CA VAL A 406 25.69 -20.48 31.56
C VAL A 406 26.00 -20.02 32.98
N THR A 407 25.09 -20.28 33.90
CA THR A 407 25.32 -20.09 35.34
C THR A 407 25.31 -21.44 36.04
N CYS A 408 26.39 -21.76 36.75
CA CYS A 408 26.50 -23.00 37.51
C CYS A 408 26.29 -22.74 39.00
N ASN A 409 25.29 -23.42 39.56
CA ASN A 409 24.96 -23.42 40.98
C ASN A 409 25.46 -24.73 41.61
N PHE A 410 25.96 -24.61 42.83
CA PHE A 410 26.53 -25.70 43.60
C PHE A 410 25.65 -25.97 44.82
N PHE A 411 25.30 -27.22 45.03
CA PHE A 411 24.58 -27.64 46.23
C PHE A 411 25.21 -28.92 46.76
N GLU A 412 25.92 -28.80 47.90
CA GLU A 412 26.76 -29.87 48.45
C GLU A 412 27.67 -30.45 47.36
N THR A 413 27.49 -31.72 47.00
CA THR A 413 28.27 -32.44 46.00
C THR A 413 27.68 -32.37 44.58
N THR A 414 26.55 -31.69 44.41
CA THR A 414 25.85 -31.61 43.13
C THR A 414 26.15 -30.30 42.39
N LEU A 415 26.36 -30.43 41.07
CA LEU A 415 26.56 -29.31 40.15
C LEU A 415 25.33 -29.20 39.25
N ARG A 416 24.70 -28.02 39.24
CA ARG A 416 23.61 -27.71 38.33
C ARG A 416 23.97 -26.47 37.53
N CYS A 417 24.27 -26.65 36.26
CA CYS A 417 24.48 -25.56 35.32
C CYS A 417 23.19 -25.31 34.54
N GLU A 418 22.83 -24.04 34.39
CA GLU A 418 21.64 -23.61 33.66
C GLU A 418 22.04 -22.61 32.57
N LYS A 419 21.67 -22.91 31.33
CA LYS A 419 21.81 -21.98 30.20
C LYS A 419 20.96 -20.75 30.41
N ARG A 420 21.56 -19.57 30.23
CA ARG A 420 20.81 -18.32 30.07
C ARG A 420 20.04 -18.32 28.74
N PRO A 421 19.00 -17.47 28.59
CA PRO A 421 18.27 -17.34 27.35
C PRO A 421 19.21 -17.09 26.17
N ASP A 422 19.12 -17.95 25.16
CA ASP A 422 19.95 -17.89 23.97
C ASP A 422 19.30 -16.95 22.94
N GLY A 423 20.02 -15.90 22.54
CA GLY A 423 19.50 -14.94 21.56
C GLY A 423 19.14 -15.58 20.21
N LEU A 424 19.91 -16.59 19.78
CA LEU A 424 19.64 -17.33 18.55
C LEU A 424 18.40 -18.23 18.72
N GLN A 425 18.31 -18.97 19.82
CA GLN A 425 17.15 -19.85 20.08
C GLN A 425 15.85 -19.05 20.25
N THR A 426 15.93 -17.88 20.91
CA THR A 426 14.81 -16.95 21.06
C THR A 426 14.36 -16.43 19.69
N MET A 427 15.29 -16.03 18.83
CA MET A 427 15.00 -15.60 17.46
C MET A 427 14.30 -16.71 16.64
N ILE A 428 14.80 -17.94 16.70
CA ILE A 428 14.23 -19.09 15.98
C ILE A 428 12.81 -19.42 16.46
N SER A 429 12.60 -19.39 17.77
CA SER A 429 11.31 -19.79 18.39
C SER A 429 10.22 -18.73 18.27
N THR A 430 10.57 -17.45 18.48
CA THR A 430 9.60 -16.33 18.37
C THR A 430 9.30 -15.96 16.93
N LYS A 431 10.27 -16.14 16.03
CA LYS A 431 10.25 -15.65 14.65
C LYS A 431 10.00 -14.14 14.53
N GLU A 432 10.21 -13.39 15.61
CA GLU A 432 10.20 -11.93 15.59
C GLU A 432 11.34 -11.45 14.69
N ASN A 433 11.04 -10.50 13.80
CA ASN A 433 11.96 -9.98 12.77
C ASN A 433 12.40 -11.01 11.70
N SER A 434 11.64 -12.09 11.51
CA SER A 434 11.77 -12.93 10.33
C SER A 434 11.41 -12.15 9.05
N LEU A 435 12.11 -12.45 7.95
CA LEU A 435 11.84 -11.90 6.64
C LEU A 435 10.81 -12.80 5.92
N PRO A 436 9.85 -12.24 5.16
CA PRO A 436 9.75 -10.83 4.79
C PRO A 436 9.24 -9.90 5.91
N LEU A 437 9.81 -8.70 6.00
CA LEU A 437 9.52 -7.70 7.04
C LEU A 437 9.35 -6.31 6.44
N THR A 438 8.36 -5.55 6.91
CA THR A 438 8.23 -4.13 6.57
C THR A 438 8.95 -3.27 7.60
N ARG A 439 9.87 -2.42 7.16
CA ARG A 439 10.58 -1.45 8.01
C ARG A 439 10.94 -0.20 7.22
N ASP A 440 10.68 0.98 7.79
CA ASP A 440 11.05 2.28 7.19
C ASP A 440 10.62 2.43 5.72
N MET A 441 9.40 1.98 5.37
CA MET A 441 8.85 1.94 4.00
C MET A 441 9.52 0.96 3.03
N HIS A 442 10.41 0.09 3.51
CA HIS A 442 10.95 -1.03 2.77
C HIS A 442 10.22 -2.33 3.16
N LEU A 443 9.67 -3.04 2.17
CA LEU A 443 9.31 -4.44 2.31
C LEU A 443 10.55 -5.28 1.99
N LEU A 444 11.25 -5.71 3.03
CA LEU A 444 12.50 -6.45 2.96
C LEU A 444 12.24 -7.95 2.80
N ALA A 445 12.97 -8.60 1.91
CA ALA A 445 12.91 -10.05 1.66
C ALA A 445 14.26 -10.58 1.20
N VAL A 446 14.50 -11.87 1.36
CA VAL A 446 15.69 -12.53 0.81
C VAL A 446 15.33 -13.27 -0.46
N GLU A 447 15.99 -12.91 -1.55
CA GLU A 447 15.86 -13.59 -2.84
C GLU A 447 17.22 -14.18 -3.21
N LYS A 448 17.31 -15.51 -3.30
CA LYS A 448 18.55 -16.24 -3.65
C LYS A 448 19.74 -15.86 -2.75
N GLY A 449 19.49 -15.67 -1.45
CA GLY A 449 20.53 -15.31 -0.47
C GLY A 449 20.95 -13.84 -0.47
N VAL A 450 20.29 -12.99 -1.28
CA VAL A 450 20.52 -11.54 -1.33
C VAL A 450 19.33 -10.83 -0.67
N LEU A 451 19.61 -9.95 0.28
CA LEU A 451 18.61 -9.07 0.86
C LEU A 451 18.19 -8.03 -0.19
N LYS A 452 16.90 -8.01 -0.48
CA LYS A 452 16.25 -7.01 -1.34
C LYS A 452 15.14 -6.32 -0.58
N SER A 453 14.73 -5.18 -1.08
CA SER A 453 13.52 -4.52 -0.63
C SER A 453 12.72 -3.96 -1.78
N ASN A 454 11.40 -4.03 -1.68
CA ASN A 454 10.53 -3.19 -2.49
C ASN A 454 10.14 -1.97 -1.66
N LEU A 455 10.32 -0.77 -2.20
CA LEU A 455 9.82 0.44 -1.56
C LEU A 455 8.29 0.43 -1.62
N LEU A 456 7.64 0.63 -0.48
CA LEU A 456 6.19 0.81 -0.37
C LEU A 456 5.78 2.26 -0.70
N SER A 457 6.71 3.20 -0.55
CA SER A 457 6.60 4.57 -1.05
C SER A 457 7.97 5.02 -1.56
N SER A 458 8.00 5.63 -2.74
CA SER A 458 9.21 6.27 -3.25
C SER A 458 9.21 7.75 -2.90
N ALA A 459 10.39 8.28 -2.56
CA ALA A 459 10.60 9.72 -2.60
C ALA A 459 10.53 10.22 -4.06
N PRO A 460 10.31 11.53 -4.29
CA PRO A 460 10.24 12.07 -5.64
C PRO A 460 11.52 11.80 -6.44
N VAL A 461 11.39 11.24 -7.65
CA VAL A 461 12.51 10.91 -8.54
C VAL A 461 12.56 11.89 -9.69
N ARG A 462 13.71 12.53 -9.92
CA ARG A 462 13.95 13.37 -11.11
C ARG A 462 14.37 12.49 -12.28
N VAL A 463 13.63 12.60 -13.37
CA VAL A 463 13.89 11.89 -14.62
C VAL A 463 14.13 12.92 -15.70
N GLN A 464 15.24 12.79 -16.41
CA GLN A 464 15.56 13.54 -17.60
C GLN A 464 15.31 12.67 -18.84
N LEU A 465 14.61 13.23 -19.81
CA LEU A 465 14.33 12.64 -21.10
C LEU A 465 15.14 13.36 -22.15
N HIS A 466 15.86 12.61 -22.97
CA HIS A 466 16.64 13.13 -24.09
C HIS A 466 16.13 12.50 -25.38
N PHE A 467 15.63 13.33 -26.27
CA PHE A 467 15.20 12.94 -27.61
C PHE A 467 16.35 13.27 -28.57
N LYS A 468 17.07 12.25 -29.02
CA LYS A 468 18.17 12.39 -29.98
C LYS A 468 17.77 11.70 -31.28
N ASN A 469 17.59 12.49 -32.35
CA ASN A 469 17.13 12.00 -33.66
C ASN A 469 15.79 11.24 -33.58
N TYR A 470 14.89 11.64 -32.68
CA TYR A 470 13.59 10.97 -32.52
C TYR A 470 12.69 11.32 -33.70
N LYS A 471 12.29 10.32 -34.48
CA LYS A 471 11.53 10.55 -35.72
C LYS A 471 10.04 10.72 -35.44
N ILE A 472 9.51 11.90 -35.73
CA ILE A 472 8.08 12.20 -35.64
C ILE A 472 7.46 12.33 -37.03
N SER A 473 6.22 11.85 -37.18
CA SER A 473 5.37 12.11 -38.34
C SER A 473 4.35 13.20 -38.00
N LEU A 474 4.31 14.24 -38.82
CA LEU A 474 3.32 15.30 -38.75
C LEU A 474 2.39 15.16 -39.94
N GLU A 475 1.13 14.89 -39.66
CA GLU A 475 0.04 15.05 -40.63
C GLU A 475 -0.28 16.54 -40.68
N HIS A 476 -0.05 17.16 -41.84
CA HIS A 476 -0.48 18.53 -42.07
C HIS A 476 -1.90 18.47 -42.64
N ASN A 477 -2.88 18.97 -41.88
CA ASN A 477 -4.21 19.24 -42.42
C ASN A 477 -4.12 20.52 -43.24
N GLU A 478 -3.83 20.40 -44.53
CA GLU A 478 -3.78 21.54 -45.43
C GLU A 478 -5.20 21.98 -45.80
N ILE A 479 -5.58 23.20 -45.40
CA ILE A 479 -6.89 23.79 -45.69
C ILE A 479 -6.72 24.71 -46.90
N CYS A 480 -7.46 24.43 -47.97
CA CYS A 480 -7.36 25.13 -49.25
C CYS A 480 -8.66 25.90 -49.51
N PRO A 481 -8.81 27.13 -48.95
CA PRO A 481 -10.06 27.86 -49.03
C PRO A 481 -10.41 28.22 -50.47
N LYS A 482 -11.70 28.15 -50.80
CA LYS A 482 -12.26 28.57 -52.07
C LYS A 482 -13.64 29.18 -51.85
N ILE A 483 -13.86 30.37 -52.40
CA ILE A 483 -15.18 31.01 -52.44
C ILE A 483 -15.83 30.60 -53.78
N THR A 484 -17.07 30.13 -53.72
CA THR A 484 -17.81 29.65 -54.91
C THR A 484 -19.02 30.51 -55.25
N SER A 485 -19.42 31.43 -54.38
CA SER A 485 -20.52 32.36 -54.65
C SER A 485 -20.16 33.33 -55.78
N LYS A 486 -20.96 33.35 -56.85
CA LYS A 486 -20.86 34.34 -57.94
C LYS A 486 -21.61 35.63 -57.62
N ASP A 487 -22.78 35.51 -56.98
CA ASP A 487 -23.60 36.64 -56.54
C ASP A 487 -23.66 36.65 -55.02
N ILE A 488 -23.31 37.78 -54.41
CA ILE A 488 -23.29 37.94 -52.96
C ILE A 488 -24.55 38.68 -52.53
N LYS A 489 -25.29 38.07 -51.60
CA LYS A 489 -26.46 38.70 -51.00
C LYS A 489 -26.02 39.45 -49.76
N SER A 490 -26.29 40.75 -49.72
CA SER A 490 -26.11 41.58 -48.53
C SER A 490 -27.46 42.00 -47.96
N LYS A 491 -27.61 41.96 -46.64
CA LYS A 491 -28.77 42.46 -45.90
C LYS A 491 -28.28 43.43 -44.83
N GLY A 492 -29.04 44.49 -44.61
CA GLY A 492 -28.73 45.49 -43.59
C GLY A 492 -28.86 46.91 -44.11
N CYS A 493 -28.44 47.86 -43.29
CA CYS A 493 -28.41 49.27 -43.62
C CYS A 493 -27.05 49.88 -43.28
N TYR A 494 -26.67 50.89 -44.04
CA TYR A 494 -25.45 51.65 -43.78
C TYR A 494 -25.71 52.74 -42.74
N SER A 495 -24.67 53.10 -41.98
CA SER A 495 -24.73 54.06 -40.87
C SER A 495 -25.75 53.72 -39.78
N CYS A 496 -26.08 52.44 -39.64
CA CYS A 496 -26.97 51.91 -38.61
C CYS A 496 -26.16 51.35 -37.43
N GLN A 497 -26.78 51.34 -36.24
CA GLN A 497 -26.22 50.64 -35.07
C GLN A 497 -26.27 49.11 -35.22
N ILE A 498 -27.13 48.59 -36.11
CA ILE A 498 -27.29 47.16 -36.37
C ILE A 498 -26.23 46.73 -37.41
N LEU A 499 -25.56 45.59 -37.15
CA LEU A 499 -24.58 45.02 -38.06
C LEU A 499 -25.24 44.60 -39.38
N SER A 500 -24.52 44.83 -40.49
CA SER A 500 -24.91 44.33 -41.80
C SER A 500 -24.37 42.92 -42.00
N GLU A 501 -25.10 42.12 -42.77
CA GLU A 501 -24.81 40.71 -43.02
C GLU A 501 -24.55 40.47 -44.50
N MET A 502 -23.53 39.66 -44.78
CA MET A 502 -23.19 39.17 -46.11
C MET A 502 -23.22 37.66 -46.13
N TYR A 503 -23.84 37.10 -47.16
CA TYR A 503 -23.92 35.66 -47.35
C TYR A 503 -22.97 35.24 -48.48
N ILE A 504 -21.99 34.40 -48.15
CA ILE A 504 -21.04 33.82 -49.11
C ILE A 504 -21.14 32.30 -49.10
N THR A 505 -20.80 31.65 -50.21
CA THR A 505 -20.65 30.20 -50.25
C THR A 505 -19.17 29.86 -50.38
N ALA A 506 -18.64 29.05 -49.48
CA ALA A 506 -17.23 28.67 -49.46
C ALA A 506 -17.03 27.19 -49.09
N LEU A 507 -15.87 26.66 -49.47
CA LEU A 507 -15.42 25.30 -49.15
C LEU A 507 -13.89 25.22 -49.09
N SER A 508 -13.38 24.11 -48.57
CA SER A 508 -11.97 23.73 -48.66
C SER A 508 -11.78 22.63 -49.72
N ASN A 509 -10.98 22.88 -50.75
CA ASN A 509 -10.68 21.85 -51.77
C ASN A 509 -9.80 20.70 -51.24
N CYS A 510 -9.22 20.87 -50.04
CA CYS A 510 -8.27 19.94 -49.44
C CYS A 510 -8.93 19.26 -48.24
N GLN A 511 -8.67 19.70 -47.00
CA GLN A 511 -9.34 19.18 -45.80
C GLN A 511 -10.18 20.25 -45.09
N ALA A 512 -11.16 19.80 -44.31
CA ALA A 512 -11.99 20.67 -43.49
C ALA A 512 -11.18 21.34 -42.38
N GLY A 513 -11.48 22.60 -42.07
CA GLY A 513 -10.81 23.33 -41.00
C GLY A 513 -11.09 24.84 -40.99
N THR A 514 -10.57 25.51 -39.97
CA THR A 514 -10.83 26.94 -39.73
C THR A 514 -9.92 27.84 -40.58
N VAL A 515 -10.51 28.89 -41.15
CA VAL A 515 -9.83 29.97 -41.90
C VAL A 515 -10.20 31.33 -41.31
N SER A 516 -9.33 32.33 -41.42
CA SER A 516 -9.66 33.71 -41.09
C SER A 516 -10.30 34.43 -42.29
N VAL A 517 -11.20 35.36 -42.00
CA VAL A 517 -11.83 36.24 -42.99
C VAL A 517 -11.18 37.62 -42.91
N GLU A 518 -10.76 38.15 -44.04
CA GLU A 518 -10.17 39.48 -44.15
C GLU A 518 -10.91 40.30 -45.23
N PHE A 519 -11.21 41.56 -44.90
CA PHE A 519 -11.62 42.59 -45.86
C PHE A 519 -10.55 43.66 -45.98
N GLN A 520 -10.53 44.40 -47.09
CA GLN A 520 -9.50 45.42 -47.31
C GLN A 520 -9.79 46.71 -46.54
N VAL A 521 -11.04 47.16 -46.46
CA VAL A 521 -11.41 48.40 -45.75
C VAL A 521 -12.47 48.17 -44.66
N LEU A 522 -13.37 47.20 -44.82
CA LEU A 522 -14.45 46.93 -43.86
C LEU A 522 -13.94 46.32 -42.54
N GLN A 523 -14.44 46.84 -41.42
CA GLN A 523 -14.25 46.22 -40.09
C GLN A 523 -15.23 45.06 -39.91
N LEU A 524 -14.67 43.86 -39.74
CA LEU A 524 -15.39 42.62 -39.54
C LEU A 524 -15.69 42.37 -38.06
N HIS A 525 -16.88 41.83 -37.80
CA HIS A 525 -17.18 41.17 -36.54
C HIS A 525 -16.90 39.66 -36.62
N THR A 526 -17.19 39.02 -37.76
CA THR A 526 -16.86 37.61 -38.01
C THR A 526 -15.40 37.46 -38.45
N GLN A 527 -14.52 36.99 -37.56
CA GLN A 527 -13.08 36.87 -37.83
C GLN A 527 -12.63 35.52 -38.39
N SER A 528 -13.44 34.46 -38.24
CA SER A 528 -13.09 33.10 -38.68
C SER A 528 -14.29 32.28 -39.13
N LEU A 529 -14.08 31.39 -40.10
CA LEU A 529 -15.07 30.44 -40.61
C LEU A 529 -14.50 29.02 -40.59
N PHE A 530 -15.31 28.01 -40.27
CA PHE A 530 -14.93 26.60 -40.42
C PHE A 530 -15.40 26.10 -41.79
N LEU A 531 -14.46 25.81 -42.69
CA LEU A 531 -14.76 25.30 -44.02
C LEU A 531 -14.82 23.78 -44.00
N GLU A 532 -15.83 23.22 -44.64
CA GLU A 532 -15.90 21.80 -44.97
C GLU A 532 -15.44 21.55 -46.42
N THR A 533 -15.31 20.29 -46.81
CA THR A 533 -15.00 19.92 -48.20
C THR A 533 -16.18 20.11 -49.15
N GLU A 534 -17.41 20.23 -48.60
CA GLU A 534 -18.62 20.54 -49.35
C GLU A 534 -18.95 22.05 -49.28
N PRO A 535 -19.53 22.64 -50.34
CA PRO A 535 -19.93 24.05 -50.35
C PRO A 535 -21.00 24.33 -49.29
N ARG A 536 -20.72 25.28 -48.39
CA ARG A 536 -21.69 25.79 -47.41
C ARG A 536 -21.83 27.30 -47.47
N GLU A 537 -23.03 27.78 -47.15
CA GLU A 537 -23.31 29.20 -47.01
C GLU A 537 -22.91 29.68 -45.61
N PHE A 538 -22.17 30.80 -45.56
CA PHE A 538 -21.69 31.43 -44.34
C PHE A 538 -22.20 32.87 -44.28
N ASN A 539 -22.58 33.30 -43.08
CA ASN A 539 -22.96 34.68 -42.79
C ASN A 539 -21.78 35.45 -42.17
N ILE A 540 -21.41 36.56 -42.80
CA ILE A 540 -20.34 37.44 -42.34
C ILE A 540 -20.98 38.75 -41.88
N GLN A 541 -20.74 39.09 -40.62
CA GLN A 541 -21.25 40.31 -40.01
C GLN A 541 -20.18 41.40 -40.01
N PHE A 542 -20.55 42.61 -40.42
CA PHE A 542 -19.67 43.76 -40.54
C PHE A 542 -20.40 45.07 -40.26
N LEU A 543 -19.65 46.11 -39.90
CA LEU A 543 -20.18 47.46 -39.74
C LEU A 543 -20.02 48.23 -41.05
N ALA A 544 -21.10 48.86 -41.52
CA ALA A 544 -21.11 49.59 -42.78
C ALA A 544 -21.37 51.09 -42.57
N GLU A 545 -20.44 51.93 -43.02
CA GLU A 545 -20.54 53.40 -42.98
C GLU A 545 -21.04 54.02 -44.31
N LYS A 546 -20.81 53.35 -45.44
CA LYS A 546 -21.20 53.78 -46.78
C LYS A 546 -22.30 52.88 -47.37
N LYS A 547 -23.06 53.42 -48.31
CA LYS A 547 -24.17 52.73 -48.99
C LYS A 547 -23.70 51.59 -49.89
N CYS A 548 -22.62 51.78 -50.64
CA CYS A 548 -22.10 50.79 -51.58
C CYS A 548 -20.60 50.58 -51.36
N TYR A 549 -20.15 49.34 -51.56
CA TYR A 549 -18.76 48.93 -51.41
C TYR A 549 -18.30 48.11 -52.61
N ASP A 550 -17.07 48.40 -53.04
CA ASP A 550 -16.28 47.53 -53.90
C ASP A 550 -15.10 47.04 -53.05
N GLU A 551 -15.15 45.77 -52.67
CA GLU A 551 -14.26 45.19 -51.66
C GLU A 551 -13.60 43.91 -52.14
N LYS A 552 -12.54 43.52 -51.44
CA LYS A 552 -11.87 42.24 -51.67
C LYS A 552 -11.98 41.40 -50.41
N ILE A 553 -12.84 40.39 -50.45
CA ILE A 553 -12.92 39.39 -49.39
C ILE A 553 -11.85 38.34 -49.61
N CYS A 554 -11.10 38.01 -48.55
CA CYS A 554 -10.10 36.96 -48.56
C CYS A 554 -10.36 35.96 -47.44
N LEU A 555 -10.27 34.67 -47.78
CA LEU A 555 -10.18 33.57 -46.82
C LEU A 555 -8.71 33.15 -46.71
N VAL A 556 -8.16 33.18 -45.50
CA VAL A 556 -6.74 32.92 -45.24
C VAL A 556 -6.60 31.69 -44.35
N SER A 557 -5.86 30.69 -44.83
CA SER A 557 -5.32 29.60 -44.04
C SER A 557 -3.81 29.80 -43.84
N SER A 558 -3.18 28.93 -43.06
CA SER A 558 -1.76 28.99 -42.69
C SER A 558 -0.80 29.24 -43.87
N ASN A 559 -1.11 28.68 -45.05
CA ASN A 559 -0.26 28.72 -46.24
C ASN A 559 -1.00 29.13 -47.53
N MET A 560 -2.33 29.26 -47.51
CA MET A 560 -3.14 29.49 -48.71
C MET A 560 -4.10 30.65 -48.49
N LYS A 561 -4.22 31.52 -49.50
CA LYS A 561 -5.13 32.67 -49.49
C LYS A 561 -5.94 32.68 -50.77
N HIS A 562 -7.27 32.69 -50.64
CA HIS A 562 -8.18 32.86 -51.76
C HIS A 562 -8.96 34.14 -51.59
N CYS A 563 -8.94 35.00 -52.60
CA CYS A 563 -9.61 36.28 -52.55
C CYS A 563 -10.52 36.49 -53.77
N GLN A 564 -11.65 37.13 -53.52
CA GLN A 564 -12.63 37.47 -54.55
C GLN A 564 -12.99 38.95 -54.41
N LEU A 565 -13.09 39.63 -55.56
CA LEU A 565 -13.62 40.99 -55.63
C LEU A 565 -15.15 40.93 -55.61
N ILE A 566 -15.74 41.79 -54.80
CA ILE A 566 -17.17 41.80 -54.54
C ILE A 566 -17.69 43.23 -54.55
N SER A 567 -18.87 43.42 -55.12
CA SER A 567 -19.55 44.71 -55.16
C SER A 567 -20.97 44.53 -54.64
N PHE A 568 -21.36 45.35 -53.67
CA PHE A 568 -22.70 45.28 -53.09
C PHE A 568 -23.13 46.64 -52.53
N CYS A 569 -24.46 46.82 -52.44
CA CYS A 569 -25.07 47.99 -51.83
C CYS A 569 -26.06 47.58 -50.73
N LEU A 570 -26.13 48.38 -49.68
CA LEU A 570 -27.04 48.23 -48.56
C LEU A 570 -28.26 49.15 -48.72
N ASN A 571 -29.33 48.78 -48.03
CA ASN A 571 -30.56 49.57 -48.06
C ASN A 571 -30.39 50.87 -47.26
N GLU A 572 -31.18 51.88 -47.60
CA GLU A 572 -31.26 53.11 -46.81
C GLU A 572 -31.84 52.82 -45.41
N PRO A 573 -31.37 53.53 -44.37
CA PRO A 573 -31.93 53.39 -43.03
C PRO A 573 -33.40 53.79 -43.04
N SER A 574 -34.30 52.85 -42.81
CA SER A 574 -35.73 53.14 -42.63
C SER A 574 -35.98 53.65 -41.21
N LEU A 575 -36.28 54.94 -41.09
CA LEU A 575 -36.76 55.54 -39.85
C LEU A 575 -38.21 55.12 -39.59
N ASN A 576 -38.40 53.99 -38.90
CA ASN A 576 -39.70 53.70 -38.29
C ASN A 576 -39.80 54.48 -36.97
N LEU A 577 -40.51 55.62 -37.00
CA LEU A 577 -40.93 56.35 -35.81
C LEU A 577 -41.93 55.47 -35.04
N ILE A 578 -41.41 54.67 -34.11
CA ILE A 578 -42.26 53.98 -33.13
C ILE A 578 -42.74 55.06 -32.15
N GLN A 579 -44.03 55.39 -32.19
CA GLN A 579 -44.69 56.10 -31.10
C GLN A 579 -44.58 55.24 -29.84
N LEU A 580 -43.66 55.61 -28.96
CA LEU A 580 -43.57 55.08 -27.61
C LEU A 580 -44.83 55.49 -26.86
N ASN A 581 -45.77 54.55 -26.74
CA ASN A 581 -46.90 54.66 -25.84
C ASN A 581 -46.35 54.55 -24.42
N THR A 582 -46.19 55.70 -23.76
CA THR A 582 -45.70 55.82 -22.40
C THR A 582 -46.72 55.22 -21.43
N SER A 583 -46.48 54.00 -20.96
CA SER A 583 -46.95 53.58 -19.64
C SER A 583 -45.76 53.58 -18.68
N TYR A 584 -45.75 54.60 -17.83
CA TYR A 584 -44.87 54.71 -16.68
C TYR A 584 -45.07 53.53 -15.73
N THR A 585 -44.03 52.73 -15.52
CA THR A 585 -43.81 52.07 -14.23
C THR A 585 -42.40 52.36 -13.76
N LYS A 586 -42.32 53.33 -12.83
CA LYS A 586 -41.15 53.59 -11.99
C LYS A 586 -40.66 52.28 -11.38
N SER A 587 -39.44 51.88 -11.70
CA SER A 587 -38.66 51.01 -10.83
C SER A 587 -37.40 51.78 -10.43
N TYR A 588 -37.23 51.86 -9.13
CA TYR A 588 -36.21 52.63 -8.43
C TYR A 588 -34.81 52.21 -8.88
N VAL A 589 -33.98 53.20 -9.20
CA VAL A 589 -32.53 53.09 -9.11
C VAL A 589 -32.19 52.99 -7.63
N GLN A 590 -31.78 51.80 -7.19
CA GLN A 590 -31.08 51.64 -5.93
C GLN A 590 -29.65 51.22 -6.27
N SER A 591 -28.75 52.19 -6.09
CA SER A 591 -27.32 51.91 -6.00
C SER A 591 -27.08 51.06 -4.77
N ASP A 592 -26.47 49.90 -4.95
CA ASP A 592 -25.76 49.23 -3.87
C ASP A 592 -24.36 48.86 -4.35
N SER A 593 -23.45 49.76 -4.02
CA SER A 593 -22.10 49.44 -3.61
C SER A 593 -22.14 48.42 -2.46
N SER A 594 -21.65 47.20 -2.70
CA SER A 594 -20.83 46.46 -1.72
C SER A 594 -20.41 45.13 -2.34
N GLY A 595 -19.16 45.06 -2.77
CA GLY A 595 -18.46 43.79 -2.81
C GLY A 595 -18.31 43.31 -1.37
N THR A 596 -19.06 42.28 -0.99
CA THR A 596 -18.81 41.51 0.23
C THR A 596 -18.65 40.05 -0.15
N ASP A 597 -17.37 39.62 -0.10
CA ASP A 597 -16.87 38.31 0.27
C ASP A 597 -17.82 37.11 0.20
N PHE A 598 -17.86 36.50 -0.98
CA PHE A 598 -18.41 35.14 -1.19
C PHE A 598 -17.61 34.05 -0.43
N PHE A 599 -16.46 34.39 0.17
CA PHE A 599 -15.58 33.43 0.86
C PHE A 599 -15.84 33.26 2.37
N GLN A 600 -16.78 33.99 2.99
CA GLN A 600 -17.05 33.83 4.42
C GLN A 600 -18.11 32.77 4.79
N PHE A 601 -18.75 32.12 3.82
CA PHE A 601 -19.81 31.12 4.11
C PHE A 601 -19.28 29.71 4.45
N LEU A 602 -17.96 29.46 4.35
CA LEU A 602 -17.36 28.15 4.69
C LEU A 602 -16.88 28.04 6.14
N THR A 603 -17.03 29.08 6.95
CA THR A 603 -16.66 29.08 8.37
C THR A 603 -17.91 29.14 9.25
N MET A 604 -18.71 28.08 9.26
CA MET A 604 -19.78 27.86 10.26
C MET A 604 -19.70 26.42 10.80
N PRO A 605 -20.07 26.20 12.08
CA PRO A 605 -19.59 25.10 12.92
C PRO A 605 -20.29 23.75 12.68
N THR A 606 -20.86 23.53 11.49
CA THR A 606 -21.57 22.29 11.15
C THR A 606 -20.62 21.14 10.75
N PHE A 607 -19.37 21.45 10.39
CA PHE A 607 -18.36 20.44 10.06
C PHE A 607 -17.73 19.75 11.28
N THR A 608 -17.73 20.38 12.46
CA THR A 608 -17.22 19.74 13.69
C THR A 608 -18.14 18.60 14.17
N GLY A 609 -19.45 18.69 13.94
CA GLY A 609 -20.40 17.62 14.27
C GLY A 609 -20.18 16.31 13.50
N ILE A 610 -19.74 16.40 12.25
CA ILE A 610 -19.47 15.23 11.38
C ILE A 610 -18.17 14.53 11.84
N PHE A 611 -17.15 15.29 12.22
CA PHE A 611 -15.91 14.72 12.77
C PHE A 611 -16.11 14.08 14.15
N TYR A 612 -16.98 14.65 15.01
CA TYR A 612 -17.31 14.04 16.31
C TYR A 612 -18.12 12.75 16.17
N SER A 613 -19.03 12.67 15.21
CA SER A 613 -19.81 11.45 14.96
C SER A 613 -18.97 10.34 14.31
N LEU A 614 -18.02 10.67 13.42
CA LEU A 614 -17.04 9.71 12.90
C LEU A 614 -16.07 9.20 13.98
N LYS A 615 -15.60 10.08 14.88
CA LYS A 615 -14.78 9.66 16.04
C LYS A 615 -15.57 8.78 17.01
N PHE A 616 -16.86 9.04 17.21
CA PHE A 616 -17.72 8.20 18.04
C PHE A 616 -17.95 6.81 17.42
N ILE A 617 -18.19 6.72 16.11
CA ILE A 617 -18.32 5.44 15.40
C ILE A 617 -17.00 4.66 15.45
N GLY A 618 -15.86 5.34 15.26
CA GLY A 618 -14.53 4.74 15.41
C GLY A 618 -14.28 4.20 16.82
N ALA A 619 -14.65 4.95 17.87
CA ALA A 619 -14.53 4.51 19.25
C ALA A 619 -15.42 3.31 19.58
N VAL A 620 -16.65 3.29 19.07
CA VAL A 620 -17.58 2.15 19.26
C VAL A 620 -17.07 0.90 18.54
N LEU A 621 -16.56 1.03 17.32
CA LEU A 621 -15.93 -0.09 16.59
C LEU A 621 -14.67 -0.60 17.31
N LEU A 622 -13.86 0.29 17.87
CA LEU A 622 -12.67 -0.08 18.63
C LEU A 622 -13.04 -0.83 19.93
N ILE A 623 -14.10 -0.42 20.63
CA ILE A 623 -14.63 -1.12 21.79
C ILE A 623 -15.17 -2.51 21.41
N ILE A 624 -15.90 -2.62 20.28
CA ILE A 624 -16.39 -3.92 19.79
C ILE A 624 -15.22 -4.84 19.40
N CYS A 625 -14.19 -4.32 18.73
CA CYS A 625 -12.99 -5.09 18.40
C CYS A 625 -12.22 -5.54 19.64
N LEU A 626 -12.07 -4.67 20.64
CA LEU A 626 -11.45 -5.03 21.92
C LEU A 626 -12.28 -6.09 22.66
N PHE A 627 -13.61 -5.99 22.63
CA PHE A 627 -14.48 -6.98 23.25
C PHE A 627 -14.40 -8.35 22.55
N ILE A 628 -14.34 -8.36 21.22
CA ILE A 628 -14.14 -9.58 20.42
C ILE A 628 -12.75 -10.18 20.67
N SER A 629 -11.71 -9.35 20.79
CA SER A 629 -10.34 -9.78 21.09
C SER A 629 -10.24 -10.40 22.49
N VAL A 630 -10.87 -9.80 23.50
CA VAL A 630 -10.92 -10.33 24.86
C VAL A 630 -11.74 -11.64 24.91
N CYS A 631 -12.86 -11.71 24.21
CA CYS A 631 -13.64 -12.96 24.09
C CYS A 631 -12.86 -14.06 23.35
N SER A 632 -12.11 -13.71 22.29
CA SER A 632 -11.28 -14.65 21.54
C SER A 632 -10.11 -15.19 22.39
N SER A 633 -9.51 -14.31 23.21
CA SER A 633 -8.44 -14.66 24.15
C SER A 633 -8.95 -15.54 25.31
N CYS A 634 -10.17 -15.29 25.80
CA CYS A 634 -10.83 -16.18 26.77
C CYS A 634 -11.15 -17.57 26.18
N ILE A 635 -11.52 -17.65 24.91
CA ILE A 635 -11.81 -18.93 24.23
C ILE A 635 -10.51 -19.73 23.98
N THR A 636 -9.38 -19.06 23.75
CA THR A 636 -8.08 -19.73 23.58
C THR A 636 -7.45 -20.17 24.91
N CYS A 637 -7.68 -19.44 26.01
CA CYS A 637 -7.30 -19.89 27.35
C CYS A 637 -8.11 -21.10 27.86
N PHE A 638 -9.32 -21.34 27.33
CA PHE A 638 -10.13 -22.52 27.69
C PHE A 638 -9.79 -23.77 26.86
N ARG A 639 -8.86 -23.65 25.90
CA ARG A 639 -8.49 -24.73 24.96
C ARG A 639 -7.04 -25.23 25.12
N LYS A 640 -6.31 -24.68 26.08
CA LYS A 640 -5.12 -25.29 26.71
C LYS A 640 -5.51 -25.77 28.09
#